data_AF-A0A3D0Y4R0-F1
#
_entry.id   AF-A0A3D0Y4R0-F1
#
_cell.length_a   1.000
_cell.length_b   1.000
_cell.length_c   1.000
_cell.angle_alpha   90.00
_cell.angle_beta   90.00
_cell.angle_gamma   90.00
#
_symmetry.space_group_name_H-M   'P 1'
#
loop_
_entity.id
_entity.type
_entity.pdbx_description
1 polymer ?
#
loop_
_entity_poly.entity_id
_entity_poly.type
_entity_poly.pdbx_seq_one_letter_code
_entity_poly.pdbx_strand_id
1 'polypeptide(L)'
;MRRQGVQSYDPERIELAKTQQRELDLISEKELENLMSSPDITTIAGLRDKAILELFFSTGLRVSELCSLDRDTDLKTGEISVRGKGGKIRVVFVSGAAAISVKKYLEQRVDIDEAMFIDHSPRAHARMVKEESIRLTPRSVERIVTKYAVIAGIAKKCTPHVIRHCLVGTTRIFLPNSITRTRELFSKNEKTRVNSYDFKNKKFINVFTTRKEKHITSNLLEIHADGRKIECTPYHRFFKVGTDNFVEGVEAQNIKEGDYLFGIKPHQGNFSKKNIRPKNFWRLIGYIVGDGTVSLARRGVILTDKDKKHIEYYAKLVENILKYKPTQTISTYSKSFCLNIYNLPFVKEMLAMGVGVPSKERIIPGALFNASKEEIIDFITGFYDAEGNSGKIKMFSASKHLLKDVQVLLLKLSIDSVLIERERTVILPSKNKKEIRHTIYILHVTQKESKVVFKKIIKTLKNNLIIEDTQRTDYKIPTQFLFKKNYSKFLECKGFSFYLEQKHNIKSLKRYQSICTTDVILEKIIDTMKVFNMEKSIVDEFFTALVMAKDIKFLKVASIKKIKAKSIEVYDFTIDKTSNFITDGFISHNSFATDLLYNGADLRTVQMMLGHASIATTQIYTNVTNKFLRDQFEKFHSKREKK
;
A
#
# COMPACT_ATOMS: atom_id res chain seq x y z
N MET A 1 24.56 36.98 15.04
CA MET A 1 23.73 38.21 14.99
C MET A 1 22.91 38.39 16.27
N ARG A 2 21.74 37.75 16.50
CA ARG A 2 21.01 37.90 17.79
C ARG A 2 21.83 37.54 19.04
N ARG A 3 22.58 36.43 19.01
CA ARG A 3 23.51 36.05 20.11
C ARG A 3 24.71 36.98 20.29
N GLN A 4 24.94 37.89 19.36
CA GLN A 4 26.04 38.87 19.38
C GLN A 4 25.50 40.30 19.53
N GLY A 5 24.26 40.48 20.01
CA GLY A 5 23.67 41.79 20.27
C GLY A 5 23.26 42.60 19.04
N VAL A 6 23.36 42.03 17.83
CA VAL A 6 23.01 42.73 16.58
C VAL A 6 21.51 42.60 16.32
N GLN A 7 20.82 43.74 16.21
CA GLN A 7 19.41 43.83 15.86
C GLN A 7 19.16 43.10 14.54
N SER A 8 18.38 42.02 14.58
CA SER A 8 18.12 41.16 13.43
C SER A 8 16.66 40.70 13.41
N TYR A 9 16.09 40.66 12.20
CA TYR A 9 14.72 40.22 11.96
C TYR A 9 14.47 38.82 12.53
N ASP A 10 13.22 38.58 12.92
CA ASP A 10 12.82 37.27 13.42
C ASP A 10 13.00 36.19 12.35
N PRO A 11 13.67 35.07 12.65
CA PRO A 11 13.81 33.96 11.72
C PRO A 11 12.47 33.50 11.13
N GLU A 12 11.37 33.66 11.88
CA GLU A 12 10.02 33.30 11.43
C GLU A 12 9.43 34.27 10.38
N ARG A 13 10.01 35.47 10.22
CA ARG A 13 9.60 36.46 9.21
C ARG A 13 10.41 36.40 7.92
N ILE A 14 11.45 35.56 7.87
CA ILE A 14 12.29 35.40 6.69
C ILE A 14 11.74 34.25 5.86
N GLU A 15 10.92 34.57 4.85
CA GLU A 15 10.57 33.58 3.83
C GLU A 15 11.79 33.30 2.95
N LEU A 16 12.38 32.12 3.12
CA LEU A 16 13.45 31.64 2.24
C LEU A 16 12.86 31.39 0.84
N ALA A 17 13.53 31.91 -0.19
CA ALA A 17 13.17 31.61 -1.57
C ALA A 17 13.07 30.08 -1.79
N LYS A 18 11.96 29.62 -2.35
CA LYS A 18 11.76 28.20 -2.69
C LYS A 18 12.80 27.76 -3.72
N THR A 19 13.89 27.15 -3.27
CA THR A 19 14.85 26.52 -4.16
C THR A 19 14.18 25.31 -4.81
N GLN A 20 14.20 25.22 -6.15
CA GLN A 20 13.78 24.01 -6.86
C GLN A 20 14.58 22.81 -6.33
N GLN A 21 13.87 21.81 -5.81
CA GLN A 21 14.48 20.56 -5.36
C GLN A 21 15.03 19.82 -6.58
N ARG A 22 16.36 19.72 -6.68
CA ARG A 22 17.02 18.90 -7.71
C ARG A 22 16.69 17.42 -7.47
N GLU A 23 16.13 16.78 -8.49
CA GLU A 23 15.97 15.31 -8.54
C GLU A 23 17.33 14.62 -8.42
N LEU A 24 17.36 13.48 -7.73
CA LEU A 24 18.54 12.61 -7.61
C LEU A 24 18.35 11.39 -8.50
N ASP A 25 19.41 11.04 -9.23
CA ASP A 25 19.42 10.06 -10.32
C ASP A 25 20.12 8.76 -9.91
N LEU A 26 19.46 7.60 -10.09
CA LEU A 26 19.94 6.29 -9.64
C LEU A 26 20.58 5.47 -10.78
N ILE A 27 21.64 4.73 -10.43
CA ILE A 27 22.56 3.97 -11.31
C ILE A 27 22.13 2.48 -11.36
N SER A 28 22.11 1.85 -12.55
CA SER A 28 21.82 0.41 -12.74
C SER A 28 23.01 -0.50 -12.43
N GLU A 29 22.79 -1.81 -12.25
CA GLU A 29 23.85 -2.80 -11.97
C GLU A 29 24.96 -2.81 -13.04
N LYS A 30 24.59 -2.72 -14.32
CA LYS A 30 25.56 -2.63 -15.42
C LYS A 30 26.30 -1.29 -15.45
N GLU A 31 25.59 -0.20 -15.15
CA GLU A 31 26.22 1.13 -15.02
C GLU A 31 27.13 1.21 -13.79
N LEU A 32 26.81 0.48 -12.71
CA LEU A 32 27.64 0.34 -11.54
C LEU A 32 28.86 -0.52 -11.84
N GLU A 33 28.72 -1.66 -12.52
CA GLU A 33 29.85 -2.46 -12.98
C GLU A 33 30.78 -1.64 -13.89
N ASN A 34 30.21 -0.85 -14.81
CA ASN A 34 30.95 0.08 -15.65
C ASN A 34 31.63 1.18 -14.82
N LEU A 35 30.92 1.79 -13.87
CA LEU A 35 31.47 2.82 -12.98
C LEU A 35 32.65 2.27 -12.17
N MET A 36 32.49 1.09 -11.58
CA MET A 36 33.50 0.45 -10.78
C MET A 36 34.69 -0.01 -11.62
N SER A 37 34.50 -0.41 -12.88
CA SER A 37 35.59 -0.86 -13.77
C SER A 37 36.23 0.25 -14.61
N SER A 38 35.65 1.45 -14.63
CA SER A 38 36.12 2.58 -15.45
C SER A 38 37.46 3.22 -15.07
N PRO A 39 37.94 3.22 -13.81
CA PRO A 39 39.24 3.80 -13.49
C PRO A 39 40.40 2.99 -14.08
N ASP A 40 41.37 3.69 -14.68
CA ASP A 40 42.58 3.10 -15.23
C ASP A 40 43.59 2.74 -14.12
N ILE A 41 43.54 1.47 -13.70
CA ILE A 41 44.38 0.92 -12.63
C ILE A 41 45.88 0.84 -12.97
N THR A 42 46.31 1.19 -14.19
CA THR A 42 47.73 1.28 -14.54
C THR A 42 48.38 2.56 -14.03
N THR A 43 47.58 3.57 -13.65
CA THR A 43 48.04 4.85 -13.11
C THR A 43 47.77 4.95 -11.61
N ILE A 44 48.65 5.64 -10.88
CA ILE A 44 48.45 5.89 -9.43
C ILE A 44 47.14 6.66 -9.18
N ALA A 45 46.82 7.63 -10.06
CA ALA A 45 45.57 8.38 -9.99
C ALA A 45 44.34 7.50 -10.24
N GLY A 46 44.40 6.53 -11.16
CA GLY A 46 43.29 5.60 -11.38
C GLY A 46 43.14 4.55 -10.28
N LEU A 47 44.24 4.09 -9.66
CA LEU A 47 44.20 3.27 -8.45
C LEU A 47 43.52 4.01 -7.29
N ARG A 48 43.86 5.30 -7.10
CA ARG A 48 43.19 6.19 -6.15
C ARG A 48 41.69 6.26 -6.42
N ASP A 49 41.32 6.57 -7.66
CA ASP A 49 39.93 6.78 -8.03
C ASP A 49 39.10 5.49 -7.87
N LYS A 50 39.69 4.32 -8.21
CA LYS A 50 39.11 3.00 -7.96
C LYS A 50 38.87 2.75 -6.47
N ALA A 51 39.85 3.06 -5.63
CA ALA A 51 39.74 2.92 -4.18
C ALA A 51 38.66 3.83 -3.60
N ILE A 52 38.54 5.08 -4.08
CA ILE A 52 37.48 6.02 -3.69
C ILE A 52 36.09 5.45 -4.01
N LEU A 53 35.89 4.95 -5.23
CA LEU A 53 34.61 4.40 -5.66
C LEU A 53 34.22 3.14 -4.87
N GLU A 54 35.16 2.21 -4.67
CA GLU A 54 34.95 1.00 -3.87
C GLU A 54 34.62 1.33 -2.42
N LEU A 55 35.33 2.29 -1.81
CA LEU A 55 35.12 2.64 -0.42
C LEU A 55 33.78 3.34 -0.23
N PHE A 56 33.39 4.28 -1.10
CA PHE A 56 32.05 4.88 -1.06
C PHE A 56 30.94 3.85 -1.18
N PHE A 57 31.04 2.97 -2.17
CA PHE A 57 30.03 1.95 -2.42
C PHE A 57 29.94 0.96 -1.25
N SER A 58 31.08 0.57 -0.69
CA SER A 58 31.15 -0.38 0.40
C SER A 58 30.61 0.14 1.74
N THR A 59 30.78 1.43 2.03
CA THR A 59 30.63 1.96 3.40
C THR A 59 29.49 2.98 3.56
N GLY A 60 29.00 3.57 2.46
CA GLY A 60 28.02 4.66 2.52
C GLY A 60 28.51 5.90 3.26
N LEU A 61 29.81 6.19 3.18
CA LEU A 61 30.42 7.38 3.78
C LEU A 61 29.95 8.67 3.11
N ARG A 62 29.83 9.74 3.89
CA ARG A 62 29.72 11.08 3.31
C ARG A 62 31.04 11.47 2.66
N VAL A 63 30.99 12.30 1.62
CA VAL A 63 32.21 12.79 0.94
C VAL A 63 33.18 13.43 1.91
N SER A 64 32.67 14.21 2.88
CA SER A 64 33.50 14.79 3.93
C SER A 64 34.13 13.74 4.85
N GLU A 65 33.39 12.66 5.15
CA GLU A 65 33.88 11.57 6.01
C GLU A 65 35.01 10.81 5.29
N LEU A 66 34.83 10.50 4.00
CA LEU A 66 35.87 9.90 3.15
C LEU A 66 37.14 10.75 3.08
N CYS A 67 36.99 12.06 2.83
CA CYS A 67 38.14 12.97 2.72
C CYS A 67 38.90 13.10 4.05
N SER A 68 38.25 12.79 5.19
CA SER A 68 38.86 12.91 6.52
C SER A 68 39.55 11.64 6.98
N LEU A 69 39.57 10.58 6.15
CA LEU A 69 40.28 9.34 6.49
C LEU A 69 41.78 9.51 6.31
N ASP A 70 42.52 8.85 7.20
CA ASP A 70 43.98 8.84 7.23
C ASP A 70 44.50 7.46 6.85
N ARG A 71 45.72 7.41 6.30
CA ARG A 71 46.31 6.18 5.76
C ARG A 71 46.57 5.08 6.80
N ASP A 72 46.56 5.43 8.08
CA ASP A 72 46.69 4.54 9.24
C ASP A 72 45.36 3.90 9.68
N THR A 73 44.23 4.29 9.04
CA THR A 73 42.92 3.69 9.31
C THR A 73 42.97 2.18 9.05
N ASP A 74 42.71 1.37 10.08
CA ASP A 74 42.73 -0.09 9.95
C ASP A 74 41.52 -0.60 9.15
N LEU A 75 41.79 -1.15 7.96
CA LEU A 75 40.78 -1.76 7.09
C LEU A 75 40.74 -3.29 7.22
N LYS A 76 41.63 -3.91 8.01
CA LYS A 76 41.74 -5.38 8.13
C LYS A 76 40.62 -5.99 8.96
N THR A 77 40.09 -5.23 9.91
CA THR A 77 38.96 -5.63 10.76
C THR A 77 37.63 -5.69 9.99
N GLY A 78 37.59 -5.16 8.77
CA GLY A 78 36.35 -5.06 7.98
C GLY A 78 35.39 -3.97 8.49
N GLU A 79 35.83 -3.12 9.41
CA GLU A 79 35.02 -2.03 9.95
C GLU A 79 35.86 -0.80 10.32
N ILE A 80 35.33 0.40 10.08
CA ILE A 80 35.98 1.67 10.42
C ILE A 80 35.03 2.59 11.18
N SER A 81 35.57 3.28 12.17
CA SER A 81 34.84 4.28 12.95
C SER A 81 34.92 5.65 12.30
N VAL A 82 33.79 6.26 12.00
CA VAL A 82 33.71 7.58 11.36
C VAL A 82 32.90 8.57 12.18
N ARG A 83 33.36 9.82 12.21
CA ARG A 83 32.74 10.89 12.99
C ARG A 83 31.75 11.67 12.12
N GLY A 84 30.46 11.54 12.42
CA GLY A 84 29.37 12.19 11.70
C GLY A 84 29.01 13.59 12.20
N LYS A 85 27.97 14.19 11.59
CA LYS A 85 27.49 15.53 11.95
C LYS A 85 27.07 15.61 13.43
N GLY A 86 27.70 16.52 14.18
CA GLY A 86 27.51 16.68 15.63
C GLY A 86 28.50 15.90 16.51
N GLY A 87 29.57 15.36 15.92
CA GLY A 87 30.65 14.69 16.67
C GLY A 87 30.37 13.23 17.05
N LYS A 88 29.22 12.68 16.65
CA LYS A 88 28.84 11.30 16.95
C LYS A 88 29.66 10.32 16.11
N ILE A 89 30.29 9.34 16.77
CA ILE A 89 31.05 8.27 16.14
C ILE A 89 30.08 7.15 15.74
N ARG A 90 30.22 6.62 14.52
CA ARG A 90 29.52 5.43 14.04
C ARG A 90 30.50 4.48 13.36
N VAL A 91 30.24 3.18 13.44
CA VAL A 91 31.00 2.15 12.72
C VAL A 91 30.38 1.95 11.33
N VAL A 92 31.20 1.83 10.29
CA VAL A 92 30.81 1.44 8.94
C VAL A 92 31.63 0.24 8.49
N PHE A 93 31.02 -0.68 7.76
CA PHE A 93 31.67 -1.92 7.33
C PHE A 93 32.36 -1.72 5.98
N VAL A 94 33.57 -2.26 5.87
CA VAL A 94 34.43 -2.21 4.68
C VAL A 94 34.49 -3.61 4.09
N SER A 95 34.17 -3.73 2.80
CA SER A 95 34.26 -4.97 2.03
C SER A 95 35.71 -5.30 1.70
N GLY A 96 36.00 -6.58 1.50
CA GLY A 96 37.34 -7.03 1.09
C GLY A 96 37.82 -6.35 -0.20
N ALA A 97 36.92 -6.11 -1.17
CA ALA A 97 37.27 -5.43 -2.43
C ALA A 97 37.70 -3.96 -2.21
N ALA A 98 37.03 -3.25 -1.31
CA ALA A 98 37.40 -1.89 -0.93
C ALA A 98 38.73 -1.86 -0.18
N ALA A 99 38.92 -2.76 0.80
CA ALA A 99 40.18 -2.87 1.54
C ALA A 99 41.36 -3.18 0.60
N ILE A 100 41.19 -4.12 -0.34
CA ILE A 100 42.21 -4.47 -1.34
C ILE A 100 42.52 -3.27 -2.25
N SER A 101 41.50 -2.54 -2.71
CA SER A 101 41.69 -1.40 -3.62
C SER A 101 42.41 -0.24 -2.95
N VAL A 102 42.05 0.07 -1.69
CA VAL A 102 42.77 1.07 -0.88
C VAL A 102 44.21 0.63 -0.64
N LYS A 103 44.44 -0.63 -0.26
CA LYS A 103 45.79 -1.18 -0.07
C LYS A 103 46.66 -1.03 -1.32
N LYS A 104 46.16 -1.47 -2.48
CA LYS A 104 46.87 -1.35 -3.77
C LYS A 104 47.25 0.09 -4.12
N TYR A 105 46.36 1.03 -3.80
CA TYR A 105 46.64 2.44 -4.00
C TYR A 105 47.72 2.96 -3.04
N LEU A 106 47.63 2.65 -1.75
CA LEU A 106 48.60 3.10 -0.74
C LEU A 106 50.00 2.51 -0.96
N GLU A 107 50.11 1.29 -1.46
CA GLU A 107 51.40 0.64 -1.78
C GLU A 107 52.17 1.34 -2.91
N GLN A 108 51.48 2.07 -3.79
CA GLN A 108 52.10 2.82 -4.90
C GLN A 108 52.46 4.27 -4.51
N ARG A 109 52.15 4.69 -3.29
CA ARG A 109 52.47 6.03 -2.80
C ARG A 109 53.85 6.06 -2.17
N VAL A 110 54.61 7.10 -2.53
CA VAL A 110 55.96 7.38 -2.00
C VAL A 110 56.01 8.70 -1.23
N ASP A 111 54.85 9.32 -0.98
CA ASP A 111 54.74 10.60 -0.31
C ASP A 111 54.53 10.47 1.21
N ILE A 112 54.74 11.59 1.91
CA ILE A 112 54.66 11.66 3.38
C ILE A 112 53.28 12.08 3.92
N ASP A 113 52.31 12.45 3.07
CA ASP A 113 51.02 13.00 3.50
C ASP A 113 50.16 11.93 4.22
N GLU A 114 49.62 12.31 5.39
CA GLU A 114 48.81 11.44 6.26
C GLU A 114 47.45 11.07 5.66
N ALA A 115 46.93 11.87 4.73
CA ALA A 115 45.63 11.66 4.13
C ALA A 115 45.55 10.31 3.41
N MET A 116 44.43 9.60 3.55
CA MET A 116 44.20 8.37 2.80
C MET A 116 44.18 8.63 1.29
N PHE A 117 43.58 9.75 0.83
CA PHE A 117 43.49 10.11 -0.60
C PHE A 117 44.06 11.51 -0.89
N ILE A 118 44.98 11.59 -1.85
CA ILE A 118 45.71 12.81 -2.21
C ILE A 118 45.53 13.19 -3.69
N ASP A 119 45.81 14.45 -4.01
CA ASP A 119 45.89 14.94 -5.38
C ASP A 119 47.26 14.61 -6.01
N HIS A 120 47.23 14.07 -7.24
CA HIS A 120 48.42 13.70 -8.04
C HIS A 120 48.68 14.70 -9.18
N SER A 121 48.01 15.86 -9.17
CA SER A 121 48.20 16.88 -10.19
C SER A 121 49.57 17.59 -10.05
N PRO A 122 50.12 18.18 -11.14
CA PRO A 122 51.35 18.99 -11.05
C PRO A 122 51.26 20.15 -10.04
N ARG A 123 50.04 20.66 -9.80
CA ARG A 123 49.79 21.70 -8.79
C ARG A 123 49.89 21.15 -7.38
N ALA A 124 49.46 19.91 -7.15
CA ALA A 124 49.64 19.24 -5.88
C ALA A 124 51.13 19.01 -5.61
N HIS A 125 51.92 18.63 -6.61
CA HIS A 125 53.37 18.51 -6.46
C HIS A 125 54.03 19.82 -6.02
N ALA A 126 53.64 20.95 -6.61
CA ALA A 126 54.13 22.28 -6.18
C ALA A 126 53.73 22.67 -4.74
N ARG A 127 52.60 22.15 -4.23
CA ARG A 127 52.14 22.35 -2.84
C ARG A 127 52.87 21.42 -1.87
N MET A 128 53.12 20.18 -2.30
CA MET A 128 53.91 19.21 -1.55
C MET A 128 55.35 19.69 -1.35
N VAL A 129 55.96 20.33 -2.35
CA VAL A 129 57.29 20.97 -2.24
C VAL A 129 57.29 22.12 -1.21
N LYS A 130 56.13 22.71 -0.93
CA LYS A 130 55.93 23.73 0.12
C LYS A 130 55.45 23.13 1.45
N GLU A 131 55.56 21.81 1.61
CA GLU A 131 55.12 21.06 2.80
C GLU A 131 53.62 21.25 3.14
N GLU A 132 52.80 21.65 2.17
CA GLU A 132 51.36 21.75 2.35
C GLU A 132 50.67 20.41 2.08
N SER A 133 49.61 20.12 2.84
CA SER A 133 48.81 18.91 2.60
C SER A 133 48.15 18.93 1.22
N ILE A 134 48.30 17.82 0.51
CA ILE A 134 47.73 17.55 -0.81
C ILE A 134 46.47 16.68 -0.73
N ARG A 135 45.86 16.58 0.45
CA ARG A 135 44.58 15.90 0.69
C ARG A 135 43.51 16.34 -0.32
N LEU A 136 42.76 15.36 -0.83
CA LEU A 136 41.62 15.65 -1.69
C LEU A 136 40.52 16.40 -0.93
N THR A 137 40.03 17.46 -1.56
CA THR A 137 38.86 18.18 -1.07
C THR A 137 37.56 17.48 -1.52
N PRO A 138 36.44 17.68 -0.81
CA PRO A 138 35.15 17.13 -1.22
C PRO A 138 34.77 17.43 -2.67
N ARG A 139 35.04 18.66 -3.13
CA ARG A 139 34.79 19.08 -4.51
C ARG A 139 35.66 18.34 -5.54
N SER A 140 36.87 17.93 -5.15
CA SER A 140 37.76 17.14 -6.02
C SER A 140 37.23 15.72 -6.16
N VAL A 141 36.79 15.13 -5.04
CA VAL A 141 36.15 13.81 -5.03
C VAL A 141 34.83 13.80 -5.83
N GLU A 142 34.00 14.83 -5.69
CA GLU A 142 32.78 14.98 -6.49
C GLU A 142 33.07 15.03 -8.00
N ARG A 143 34.14 15.72 -8.41
CA ARG A 143 34.58 15.77 -9.82
C ARG A 143 35.08 14.41 -10.32
N ILE A 144 35.81 13.67 -9.49
CA ILE A 144 36.27 12.31 -9.79
C ILE A 144 35.07 11.39 -10.03
N VAL A 145 34.10 11.39 -9.11
CA VAL A 145 32.87 10.58 -9.25
C VAL A 145 32.09 10.97 -10.51
N THR A 146 31.95 12.28 -10.77
CA THR A 146 31.26 12.78 -11.97
C THR A 146 31.96 12.35 -13.26
N LYS A 147 33.29 12.41 -13.32
CA LYS A 147 34.09 11.95 -14.46
C LYS A 147 33.78 10.49 -14.80
N TYR A 148 33.83 9.60 -13.81
CA TYR A 148 33.60 8.17 -14.06
C TYR A 148 32.14 7.83 -14.31
N ALA A 149 31.20 8.60 -13.75
CA ALA A 149 29.78 8.48 -14.11
C ALA A 149 29.54 8.75 -15.60
N VAL A 150 30.18 9.79 -16.16
CA VAL A 150 30.10 10.09 -17.60
C VAL A 150 30.73 8.98 -18.44
N ILE A 151 31.91 8.49 -18.04
CA ILE A 151 32.62 7.40 -18.74
C ILE A 151 31.80 6.10 -18.73
N ALA A 152 31.10 5.81 -17.62
CA ALA A 152 30.24 4.64 -17.48
C ALA A 152 28.94 4.71 -18.33
N GLY A 153 28.73 5.78 -19.09
CA GLY A 153 27.56 5.96 -19.96
C GLY A 153 26.29 6.37 -19.20
N ILE A 154 26.43 6.90 -17.99
CA ILE A 154 25.30 7.34 -17.16
C ILE A 154 24.79 8.68 -17.71
N ALA A 155 23.86 8.62 -18.68
CA ALA A 155 23.35 9.77 -19.43
C ALA A 155 21.93 10.23 -19.05
N LYS A 156 21.32 9.78 -17.94
CA LYS A 156 19.89 10.02 -17.68
C LYS A 156 19.52 10.46 -16.27
N LYS A 157 18.64 11.47 -16.25
CA LYS A 157 17.62 11.73 -15.23
C LYS A 157 16.44 10.78 -15.41
N CYS A 158 15.98 10.17 -14.31
CA CYS A 158 14.89 9.19 -14.16
C CYS A 158 15.14 7.75 -14.68
N THR A 159 15.06 6.77 -13.78
CA THR A 159 15.07 5.33 -14.10
C THR A 159 13.72 4.61 -13.87
N PRO A 160 13.46 3.48 -14.57
CA PRO A 160 12.15 2.81 -14.70
C PRO A 160 11.59 2.12 -13.45
N HIS A 161 12.20 2.30 -12.27
CA HIS A 161 11.85 1.59 -11.05
C HIS A 161 11.04 2.41 -10.04
N VAL A 162 10.99 3.74 -10.19
CA VAL A 162 9.95 4.58 -9.56
C VAL A 162 8.56 4.30 -10.17
N ILE A 163 8.53 3.73 -11.39
CA ILE A 163 7.36 3.64 -12.28
C ILE A 163 6.42 2.46 -11.94
N ARG A 164 6.70 1.66 -10.91
CA ARG A 164 6.14 0.29 -10.80
C ARG A 164 5.38 -0.05 -9.52
N HIS A 165 5.10 0.90 -8.62
CA HIS A 165 4.41 0.64 -7.35
C HIS A 165 2.99 1.21 -7.31
N CYS A 166 2.28 1.13 -8.42
CA CYS A 166 1.12 1.94 -8.67
C CYS A 166 -0.20 1.15 -8.63
N LEU A 167 -1.26 1.86 -8.24
CA LEU A 167 -2.64 1.42 -8.24
C LEU A 167 -3.34 1.91 -9.50
N VAL A 168 -4.31 1.13 -9.99
CA VAL A 168 -5.15 1.59 -11.10
C VAL A 168 -6.02 2.78 -10.68
N GLY A 169 -6.37 3.65 -11.63
CA GLY A 169 -7.14 4.87 -11.36
C GLY A 169 -8.50 4.65 -10.66
N THR A 170 -9.08 3.47 -10.80
CA THR A 170 -10.37 3.08 -10.20
C THR A 170 -10.26 2.51 -8.78
N THR A 171 -9.05 2.35 -8.24
CA THR A 171 -8.86 1.86 -6.86
C THR A 171 -9.40 2.88 -5.87
N ARG A 172 -10.21 2.44 -4.89
CA ARG A 172 -10.82 3.29 -3.87
C ARG A 172 -9.86 3.44 -2.71
N ILE A 173 -9.60 4.68 -2.32
CA ILE A 173 -8.74 5.05 -1.20
C ILE A 173 -9.61 5.59 -0.07
N PHE A 174 -9.39 5.10 1.15
CA PHE A 174 -10.11 5.58 2.33
C PHE A 174 -9.46 6.85 2.87
N LEU A 175 -10.28 7.88 3.02
CA LEU A 175 -9.95 9.15 3.66
C LEU A 175 -10.63 9.21 5.05
N PRO A 176 -10.28 10.18 5.91
CA PRO A 176 -10.80 10.23 7.27
C PRO A 176 -12.32 10.18 7.37
N ASN A 177 -13.01 10.92 6.48
CA ASN A 177 -14.47 11.07 6.48
C ASN A 177 -15.13 10.59 5.18
N SER A 178 -14.36 10.15 4.20
CA SER A 178 -14.86 9.84 2.86
C SER A 178 -14.00 8.83 2.13
N ILE A 179 -14.38 8.50 0.91
CA ILE A 179 -13.61 7.67 -0.02
C ILE A 179 -13.36 8.50 -1.28
N THR A 180 -12.31 8.18 -2.00
CA THR A 180 -12.08 8.75 -3.33
C THR A 180 -11.45 7.70 -4.22
N ARG A 181 -11.57 7.86 -5.54
CA ARG A 181 -10.80 7.03 -6.45
C ARG A 181 -9.38 7.55 -6.56
N THR A 182 -8.48 6.65 -6.91
CA THR A 182 -7.04 6.94 -7.06
C THR A 182 -6.81 8.09 -8.06
N ARG A 183 -7.48 8.07 -9.22
CA ARG A 183 -7.39 9.16 -10.21
C ARG A 183 -7.90 10.51 -9.67
N GLU A 184 -9.00 10.50 -8.91
CA GLU A 184 -9.58 11.70 -8.31
C GLU A 184 -8.64 12.26 -7.23
N LEU A 185 -8.07 11.42 -6.37
CA LEU A 185 -7.07 11.83 -5.39
C LEU A 185 -5.84 12.44 -6.03
N PHE A 186 -5.39 11.86 -7.15
CA PHE A 186 -4.26 12.38 -7.92
C PHE A 186 -4.53 13.80 -8.42
N SER A 187 -5.74 14.06 -8.95
CA SER A 187 -6.12 15.37 -9.50
C SER A 187 -6.24 16.51 -8.47
N LYS A 188 -6.29 16.22 -7.17
CA LYS A 188 -6.35 17.26 -6.14
C LYS A 188 -4.99 17.95 -5.99
N ASN A 189 -4.96 19.28 -6.01
CA ASN A 189 -3.70 20.04 -5.87
C ASN A 189 -3.15 20.04 -4.43
N GLU A 190 -3.98 19.77 -3.43
CA GLU A 190 -3.62 19.86 -2.02
C GLU A 190 -3.15 18.53 -1.40
N LYS A 191 -2.34 18.65 -0.34
CA LYS A 191 -2.02 17.52 0.54
C LYS A 191 -3.30 16.97 1.13
N THR A 192 -3.62 15.72 0.83
CA THR A 192 -4.85 15.09 1.30
C THR A 192 -4.54 14.13 2.43
N ARG A 193 -5.38 14.10 3.47
CA ARG A 193 -5.26 13.09 4.54
C ARG A 193 -5.85 11.77 4.06
N VAL A 194 -5.12 10.69 4.26
CA VAL A 194 -5.56 9.32 4.00
C VAL A 194 -5.55 8.51 5.30
N ASN A 195 -6.38 7.48 5.36
CA ASN A 195 -6.38 6.56 6.49
C ASN A 195 -5.23 5.57 6.33
N SER A 196 -4.50 5.39 7.43
CA SER A 196 -3.32 4.54 7.53
C SER A 196 -3.36 3.76 8.84
N TYR A 197 -2.61 2.67 8.92
CA TYR A 197 -2.47 1.88 10.13
C TYR A 197 -1.06 2.02 10.70
N ASP A 198 -0.96 2.45 11.96
CA ASP A 198 0.30 2.49 12.68
C ASP A 198 0.56 1.12 13.32
N PHE A 199 1.43 0.32 12.71
CA PHE A 199 1.77 -1.02 13.20
C PHE A 199 2.46 -1.01 14.56
N LYS A 200 3.18 0.07 14.92
CA LYS A 200 3.87 0.20 16.20
C LYS A 200 2.86 0.41 17.32
N ASN A 201 1.92 1.34 17.11
CA ASN A 201 0.90 1.70 18.10
C ASN A 201 -0.41 0.90 17.95
N LYS A 202 -0.51 0.02 16.94
CA LYS A 202 -1.63 -0.89 16.68
C LYS A 202 -2.97 -0.16 16.60
N LYS A 203 -3.02 0.92 15.82
CA LYS A 203 -4.21 1.76 15.66
C LYS A 203 -4.26 2.45 14.29
N PHE A 204 -5.47 2.77 13.83
CA PHE A 204 -5.65 3.64 12.67
C PHE A 204 -5.29 5.09 12.99
N ILE A 205 -4.63 5.75 12.04
CA ILE A 205 -4.28 7.17 12.09
C ILE A 205 -4.53 7.83 10.74
N ASN A 206 -4.60 9.16 10.75
CA ASN A 206 -4.79 9.97 9.54
C ASN A 206 -3.50 10.71 9.21
N VAL A 207 -2.92 10.39 8.05
CA VAL A 207 -1.61 10.88 7.58
C VAL A 207 -1.74 11.58 6.24
N PHE A 208 -0.83 12.49 5.92
CA PHE A 208 -0.89 13.26 4.68
C PHE A 208 -0.18 12.54 3.53
N THR A 209 -0.75 12.66 2.33
CA THR A 209 -0.03 12.40 1.09
C THR A 209 1.00 13.52 0.87
N THR A 210 2.26 13.18 0.63
CA THR A 210 3.34 14.15 0.41
C THR A 210 3.70 14.30 -1.06
N ARG A 211 3.69 13.19 -1.82
CA ARG A 211 3.95 13.17 -3.27
C ARG A 211 2.91 12.32 -3.99
N LYS A 212 2.70 12.63 -5.26
CA LYS A 212 1.76 11.96 -6.15
C LYS A 212 2.47 11.68 -7.47
N GLU A 213 2.44 10.44 -7.91
CA GLU A 213 3.11 10.01 -9.14
C GLU A 213 2.11 9.30 -10.06
N LYS A 214 2.33 9.41 -11.37
CA LYS A 214 1.49 8.81 -12.41
C LYS A 214 2.38 8.17 -13.46
N HIS A 215 2.02 6.96 -13.85
CA HIS A 215 2.75 6.17 -14.84
C HIS A 215 1.80 5.46 -15.78
N ILE A 216 2.32 4.97 -16.90
CA ILE A 216 1.58 4.14 -17.85
C ILE A 216 2.22 2.76 -17.87
N THR A 217 1.39 1.73 -17.80
CA THR A 217 1.82 0.33 -17.82
C THR A 217 0.85 -0.52 -18.65
N SER A 218 1.31 -1.68 -19.13
CA SER A 218 0.47 -2.71 -19.75
C SER A 218 0.37 -3.97 -18.89
N ASN A 219 1.11 -4.03 -17.78
CA ASN A 219 1.24 -5.22 -16.94
C ASN A 219 0.66 -4.95 -15.55
N LEU A 220 -0.41 -5.68 -15.22
CA LEU A 220 -1.10 -5.60 -13.94
C LEU A 220 -1.28 -7.00 -13.34
N LEU A 221 -1.40 -7.03 -12.02
CA LEU A 221 -1.86 -8.16 -11.25
C LEU A 221 -3.22 -7.83 -10.63
N GLU A 222 -4.10 -8.81 -10.62
CA GLU A 222 -5.32 -8.79 -9.84
C GLU A 222 -5.22 -9.82 -8.72
N ILE A 223 -5.26 -9.34 -7.48
CA ILE A 223 -5.18 -10.19 -6.29
C ILE A 223 -6.58 -10.37 -5.74
N HIS A 224 -6.99 -11.62 -5.53
CA HIS A 224 -8.27 -11.99 -4.92
C HIS A 224 -8.01 -12.57 -3.54
N ALA A 225 -8.52 -11.92 -2.49
CA ALA A 225 -8.33 -12.37 -1.12
C ALA A 225 -9.60 -12.17 -0.27
N ASP A 226 -10.14 -13.25 0.30
CA ASP A 226 -11.39 -13.29 1.10
C ASP A 226 -12.54 -12.41 0.56
N GLY A 227 -12.80 -12.50 -0.74
CA GLY A 227 -13.87 -11.76 -1.40
C GLY A 227 -13.58 -10.29 -1.71
N ARG A 228 -12.33 -9.84 -1.51
CA ARG A 228 -11.84 -8.53 -1.96
C ARG A 228 -10.94 -8.71 -3.17
N LYS A 229 -10.94 -7.71 -4.04
CA LYS A 229 -10.12 -7.68 -5.25
C LYS A 229 -9.40 -6.36 -5.37
N ILE A 230 -8.11 -6.40 -5.68
CA ILE A 230 -7.31 -5.21 -5.97
C ILE A 230 -6.50 -5.42 -7.23
N GLU A 231 -6.42 -4.37 -8.05
CA GLU A 231 -5.61 -4.33 -9.26
C GLU A 231 -4.44 -3.38 -9.03
N CYS A 232 -3.24 -3.88 -9.29
CA CYS A 232 -2.00 -3.15 -9.03
C CYS A 232 -0.90 -3.61 -9.97
N THR A 233 0.17 -2.84 -10.04
CA THR A 233 1.39 -3.27 -10.73
C THR A 233 2.08 -4.42 -9.98
N PRO A 234 2.87 -5.27 -10.66
CA PRO A 234 3.56 -6.41 -10.03
C PRO A 234 4.43 -6.08 -8.81
N TYR A 235 4.95 -4.86 -8.74
CA TYR A 235 5.85 -4.45 -7.67
C TYR A 235 5.14 -3.70 -6.54
N HIS A 236 3.85 -3.34 -6.69
CA HIS A 236 3.10 -2.70 -5.60
C HIS A 236 3.13 -3.59 -4.35
N ARG A 237 3.32 -2.99 -3.17
CA ARG A 237 3.57 -3.75 -1.93
C ARG A 237 2.35 -3.80 -1.03
N PHE A 238 2.21 -4.91 -0.35
CA PHE A 238 1.21 -5.17 0.69
C PHE A 238 1.89 -5.63 1.97
N PHE A 239 1.15 -5.63 3.07
CA PHE A 239 1.57 -6.33 4.28
C PHE A 239 0.92 -7.70 4.32
N LYS A 240 1.68 -8.69 4.78
CA LYS A 240 1.21 -10.04 5.01
C LYS A 240 1.65 -10.58 6.37
N VAL A 241 0.99 -11.65 6.79
CA VAL A 241 1.47 -12.49 7.88
C VAL A 241 2.75 -13.15 7.40
N GLY A 242 3.84 -12.89 8.10
CA GLY A 242 5.16 -13.38 7.73
C GLY A 242 5.47 -14.79 8.23
N THR A 243 6.70 -15.22 7.97
CA THR A 243 7.24 -16.49 8.45
C THR A 243 8.24 -16.30 9.58
N ASP A 244 8.93 -15.16 9.61
CA ASP A 244 9.89 -14.81 10.67
C ASP A 244 9.28 -13.81 11.64
N ASN A 245 8.57 -12.82 11.09
CA ASN A 245 7.88 -11.77 11.83
C ASN A 245 6.38 -11.78 11.51
N PHE A 246 5.54 -11.39 12.46
CA PHE A 246 4.09 -11.37 12.22
C PHE A 246 3.67 -10.37 11.13
N VAL A 247 4.41 -9.29 10.96
CA VAL A 247 4.16 -8.26 9.93
C VAL A 247 5.32 -8.22 8.95
N GLU A 248 5.07 -8.60 7.71
CA GLU A 248 6.07 -8.57 6.63
C GLU A 248 5.54 -7.84 5.40
N GLY A 249 6.39 -7.05 4.75
CA GLY A 249 6.05 -6.37 3.50
C GLY A 249 6.38 -7.25 2.28
N VAL A 250 5.41 -7.47 1.40
CA VAL A 250 5.53 -8.34 0.22
C VAL A 250 5.16 -7.59 -1.06
N GLU A 251 5.87 -7.82 -2.16
CA GLU A 251 5.50 -7.32 -3.48
C GLU A 251 4.37 -8.16 -4.09
N ALA A 252 3.48 -7.54 -4.85
CA ALA A 252 2.32 -8.20 -5.46
C ALA A 252 2.69 -9.46 -6.26
N GLN A 253 3.81 -9.44 -6.98
CA GLN A 253 4.30 -10.58 -7.76
C GLN A 253 4.82 -11.76 -6.93
N ASN A 254 5.19 -11.51 -5.67
CA ASN A 254 5.74 -12.51 -4.76
C ASN A 254 4.69 -13.08 -3.79
N ILE A 255 3.45 -12.59 -3.84
CA ILE A 255 2.33 -13.12 -3.07
C ILE A 255 1.97 -14.50 -3.62
N LYS A 256 1.63 -15.43 -2.72
CA LYS A 256 1.22 -16.79 -3.07
C LYS A 256 -0.20 -17.08 -2.60
N GLU A 257 -0.88 -18.01 -3.26
CA GLU A 257 -2.16 -18.52 -2.77
C GLU A 257 -1.99 -19.10 -1.36
N GLY A 258 -2.93 -18.79 -0.47
CA GLY A 258 -2.85 -19.14 0.94
C GLY A 258 -2.10 -18.14 1.83
N ASP A 259 -1.36 -17.17 1.27
CA ASP A 259 -0.83 -16.04 2.05
C ASP A 259 -1.98 -15.26 2.70
N TYR A 260 -1.72 -14.61 3.84
CA TYR A 260 -2.70 -13.78 4.54
C TYR A 260 -2.28 -12.31 4.44
N LEU A 261 -2.92 -11.56 3.54
CA LEU A 261 -2.70 -10.13 3.38
C LEU A 261 -3.46 -9.34 4.43
N PHE A 262 -2.96 -8.16 4.77
CA PHE A 262 -3.65 -7.30 5.73
C PHE A 262 -4.71 -6.46 5.03
N GLY A 263 -5.91 -6.50 5.58
CA GLY A 263 -7.02 -5.64 5.22
C GLY A 263 -7.69 -5.07 6.44
N ILE A 264 -8.77 -4.35 6.22
CA ILE A 264 -9.53 -3.70 7.31
C ILE A 264 -10.73 -4.54 7.72
N LYS A 265 -11.05 -4.55 9.01
CA LYS A 265 -12.37 -4.98 9.46
C LYS A 265 -13.44 -3.95 9.11
N PRO A 266 -14.71 -4.36 8.99
CA PRO A 266 -15.82 -3.41 8.95
C PRO A 266 -15.76 -2.55 10.21
N HIS A 267 -15.79 -1.23 10.03
CA HIS A 267 -15.73 -0.28 11.11
C HIS A 267 -16.74 0.83 10.84
N GLN A 268 -17.17 1.50 11.90
CA GLN A 268 -18.03 2.65 11.75
C GLN A 268 -17.16 3.80 11.24
N GLY A 269 -17.16 3.98 9.91
CA GLY A 269 -16.39 5.08 9.30
C GLY A 269 -16.90 6.43 9.79
N ASN A 270 -16.06 7.47 9.74
CA ASN A 270 -16.60 8.82 9.90
C ASN A 270 -17.37 9.19 8.62
N PHE A 271 -18.52 9.82 8.82
CA PHE A 271 -19.41 10.26 7.76
C PHE A 271 -19.46 11.78 7.72
N SER A 272 -19.81 12.36 6.56
CA SER A 272 -20.21 13.76 6.52
C SER A 272 -21.41 13.96 7.46
N LYS A 273 -21.38 15.06 8.22
CA LYS A 273 -22.51 15.46 9.08
C LYS A 273 -23.64 16.14 8.29
N LYS A 274 -23.35 16.61 7.07
CA LYS A 274 -24.31 17.36 6.25
C LYS A 274 -24.78 16.50 5.08
N ASN A 275 -26.10 16.38 4.95
CA ASN A 275 -26.72 15.79 3.76
C ASN A 275 -26.47 16.71 2.56
N ILE A 276 -26.02 16.14 1.45
CA ILE A 276 -25.73 16.87 0.22
C ILE A 276 -26.94 16.94 -0.73
N ARG A 277 -27.93 16.08 -0.52
CA ARG A 277 -29.16 16.01 -1.32
C ARG A 277 -30.42 15.90 -0.43
N PRO A 278 -31.62 16.17 -1.00
CA PRO A 278 -32.88 15.94 -0.31
C PRO A 278 -33.06 14.48 0.14
N LYS A 279 -33.84 14.27 1.19
CA LYS A 279 -34.14 12.93 1.73
C LYS A 279 -34.65 11.98 0.63
N ASN A 280 -34.21 10.72 0.66
CA ASN A 280 -34.55 9.67 -0.31
C ASN A 280 -34.08 9.90 -1.76
N PHE A 281 -33.41 11.03 -2.08
CA PHE A 281 -32.83 11.24 -3.41
C PHE A 281 -31.90 10.10 -3.79
N TRP A 282 -31.00 9.74 -2.89
CA TRP A 282 -30.04 8.67 -3.14
C TRP A 282 -30.70 7.29 -3.26
N ARG A 283 -31.87 7.06 -2.63
CA ARG A 283 -32.64 5.84 -2.84
C ARG A 283 -33.15 5.74 -4.27
N LEU A 284 -33.67 6.83 -4.84
CA LEU A 284 -34.02 6.88 -6.26
C LEU A 284 -32.82 6.55 -7.15
N ILE A 285 -31.68 7.20 -6.86
CA ILE A 285 -30.46 7.00 -7.66
C ILE A 285 -29.97 5.56 -7.56
N GLY A 286 -30.00 4.96 -6.37
CA GLY A 286 -29.64 3.56 -6.15
C GLY A 286 -30.47 2.62 -7.04
N TYR A 287 -31.78 2.84 -7.09
CA TYR A 287 -32.65 2.04 -7.94
C TYR A 287 -32.37 2.27 -9.44
N ILE A 288 -32.18 3.52 -9.88
CA ILE A 288 -31.81 3.84 -11.27
C ILE A 288 -30.48 3.18 -11.66
N VAL A 289 -29.48 3.21 -10.77
CA VAL A 289 -28.18 2.59 -11.01
C VAL A 289 -28.29 1.06 -11.11
N GLY A 290 -29.24 0.45 -10.38
CA GLY A 290 -29.58 -0.97 -10.49
C GLY A 290 -30.27 -1.28 -11.82
N ASP A 291 -31.54 -0.93 -11.94
CA ASP A 291 -32.41 -1.38 -13.06
C ASP A 291 -32.98 -0.23 -13.92
N GLY A 292 -32.49 0.99 -13.74
CA GLY A 292 -32.93 2.15 -14.53
C GLY A 292 -32.28 2.26 -15.90
N THR A 293 -32.99 2.86 -16.85
CA THR A 293 -32.47 3.27 -18.16
C THR A 293 -32.60 4.78 -18.31
N VAL A 294 -31.49 5.47 -18.56
CA VAL A 294 -31.45 6.93 -18.78
C VAL A 294 -31.27 7.20 -20.27
N SER A 295 -32.15 7.99 -20.89
CA SER A 295 -32.09 8.31 -22.31
C SER A 295 -32.26 9.79 -22.58
N LEU A 296 -31.23 10.42 -23.13
CA LEU A 296 -31.30 11.81 -23.57
C LEU A 296 -32.26 11.98 -24.75
N ALA A 297 -32.24 11.05 -25.71
CA ALA A 297 -33.12 11.08 -26.89
C ALA A 297 -34.60 11.03 -26.49
N ARG A 298 -34.95 10.16 -25.53
CA ARG A 298 -36.32 10.07 -24.99
C ARG A 298 -36.62 11.12 -23.92
N ARG A 299 -35.63 11.93 -23.55
CA ARG A 299 -35.70 12.91 -22.45
C ARG A 299 -36.28 12.32 -21.16
N GLY A 300 -35.97 11.04 -20.90
CA GLY A 300 -36.60 10.30 -19.81
C GLY A 300 -35.71 9.26 -19.14
N VAL A 301 -36.08 8.96 -17.89
CA VAL A 301 -35.58 7.82 -17.13
C VAL A 301 -36.69 6.79 -17.03
N ILE A 302 -36.38 5.53 -17.33
CA ILE A 302 -37.33 4.42 -17.26
C ILE A 302 -36.86 3.44 -16.19
N LEU A 303 -37.71 3.13 -15.23
CA LEU A 303 -37.50 2.04 -14.28
C LEU A 303 -38.40 0.86 -14.65
N THR A 304 -37.94 -0.36 -14.44
CA THR A 304 -38.72 -1.58 -14.67
C THR A 304 -38.75 -2.44 -13.41
N ASP A 305 -39.89 -3.05 -13.11
CA ASP A 305 -39.97 -4.09 -12.06
C ASP A 305 -41.08 -5.09 -12.37
N LYS A 306 -40.97 -6.30 -11.83
CA LYS A 306 -42.05 -7.28 -11.86
C LYS A 306 -43.07 -7.05 -10.75
N ASP A 307 -42.66 -6.41 -9.65
CA ASP A 307 -43.55 -6.05 -8.55
C ASP A 307 -44.10 -4.63 -8.73
N LYS A 308 -45.42 -4.52 -8.91
CA LYS A 308 -46.11 -3.24 -9.03
C LYS A 308 -45.87 -2.33 -7.82
N LYS A 309 -45.76 -2.89 -6.61
CA LYS A 309 -45.59 -2.13 -5.37
C LYS A 309 -44.28 -1.34 -5.36
N HIS A 310 -43.23 -1.87 -5.99
CA HIS A 310 -41.97 -1.15 -6.15
C HIS A 310 -42.16 0.08 -7.04
N ILE A 311 -42.78 -0.08 -8.21
CA ILE A 311 -43.06 1.02 -9.12
C ILE A 311 -43.94 2.09 -8.47
N GLU A 312 -44.97 1.71 -7.73
CA GLU A 312 -45.83 2.65 -6.98
C GLU A 312 -45.07 3.41 -5.89
N TYR A 313 -44.16 2.74 -5.18
CA TYR A 313 -43.30 3.37 -4.18
C TYR A 313 -42.37 4.41 -4.81
N TYR A 314 -41.65 4.04 -5.88
CA TYR A 314 -40.73 4.95 -6.56
C TYR A 314 -41.47 6.07 -7.30
N ALA A 315 -42.69 5.86 -7.77
CA ALA A 315 -43.53 6.92 -8.35
C ALA A 315 -43.80 8.05 -7.34
N LYS A 316 -44.23 7.69 -6.11
CA LYS A 316 -44.44 8.65 -5.02
C LYS A 316 -43.15 9.38 -4.64
N LEU A 317 -42.04 8.65 -4.62
CA LEU A 317 -40.73 9.20 -4.31
C LEU A 317 -40.28 10.22 -5.37
N VAL A 318 -40.48 9.93 -6.66
CA VAL A 318 -40.22 10.85 -7.77
C VAL A 318 -41.10 12.10 -7.66
N GLU A 319 -42.40 11.95 -7.38
CA GLU A 319 -43.31 13.08 -7.20
C GLU A 319 -42.87 14.00 -6.05
N ASN A 320 -42.43 13.42 -4.94
CA ASN A 320 -41.94 14.18 -3.80
C ASN A 320 -40.65 14.96 -4.09
N ILE A 321 -39.73 14.35 -4.84
CA ILE A 321 -38.38 14.90 -5.09
C ILE A 321 -38.37 15.87 -6.25
N LEU A 322 -38.99 15.50 -7.37
CA LEU A 322 -38.97 16.29 -8.61
C LEU A 322 -40.17 17.22 -8.74
N LYS A 323 -41.15 17.14 -7.84
CA LYS A 323 -42.44 17.85 -7.95
C LYS A 323 -43.11 17.61 -9.31
N TYR A 324 -42.98 16.37 -9.79
CA TYR A 324 -43.41 15.93 -11.11
C TYR A 324 -44.06 14.56 -10.98
N LYS A 325 -45.27 14.40 -11.53
CA LYS A 325 -46.00 13.14 -11.49
C LYS A 325 -45.54 12.23 -12.65
N PRO A 326 -44.83 11.12 -12.38
CA PRO A 326 -44.34 10.22 -13.43
C PRO A 326 -45.45 9.34 -14.01
N THR A 327 -45.23 8.84 -15.23
CA THR A 327 -46.18 7.97 -15.93
C THR A 327 -45.87 6.49 -15.64
N GLN A 328 -46.87 5.73 -15.22
CA GLN A 328 -46.75 4.29 -15.00
C GLN A 328 -47.37 3.54 -16.18
N THR A 329 -46.65 2.57 -16.75
CA THR A 329 -47.12 1.74 -17.87
C THR A 329 -46.81 0.26 -17.61
N ILE A 330 -47.35 -0.63 -18.43
CA ILE A 330 -47.02 -2.07 -18.40
C ILE A 330 -46.40 -2.43 -19.75
N SER A 331 -45.23 -3.07 -19.72
CA SER A 331 -44.58 -3.62 -20.92
C SER A 331 -45.43 -4.76 -21.48
N THR A 332 -45.84 -4.64 -22.73
CA THR A 332 -46.64 -5.68 -23.42
C THR A 332 -45.87 -6.98 -23.62
N TYR A 333 -44.55 -6.90 -23.77
CA TYR A 333 -43.69 -8.05 -24.02
C TYR A 333 -43.30 -8.81 -22.73
N SER A 334 -42.78 -8.10 -21.74
CA SER A 334 -42.24 -8.70 -20.51
C SER A 334 -43.27 -8.78 -19.37
N LYS A 335 -44.44 -8.17 -19.55
CA LYS A 335 -45.46 -7.96 -18.50
C LYS A 335 -44.92 -7.27 -17.24
N SER A 336 -43.80 -6.55 -17.38
CA SER A 336 -43.19 -5.77 -16.29
C SER A 336 -43.87 -4.41 -16.17
N PHE A 337 -43.97 -3.91 -14.95
CA PHE A 337 -44.40 -2.55 -14.68
C PHE A 337 -43.25 -1.58 -14.97
N CYS A 338 -43.55 -0.44 -15.55
CA CYS A 338 -42.57 0.57 -15.93
C CYS A 338 -42.93 1.92 -15.31
N LEU A 339 -41.94 2.62 -14.77
CA LEU A 339 -42.04 4.03 -14.36
C LEU A 339 -41.29 4.90 -15.36
N ASN A 340 -42.00 5.76 -16.08
CA ASN A 340 -41.42 6.70 -17.04
C ASN A 340 -41.37 8.10 -16.43
N ILE A 341 -40.18 8.66 -16.35
CA ILE A 341 -39.90 9.97 -15.76
C ILE A 341 -39.40 10.89 -16.88
N TYR A 342 -40.31 11.60 -17.56
CA TYR A 342 -39.97 12.53 -18.64
C TYR A 342 -39.60 13.90 -18.08
N ASN A 343 -38.36 14.04 -17.62
CA ASN A 343 -37.84 15.26 -17.01
C ASN A 343 -36.42 15.53 -17.52
N LEU A 344 -36.27 16.45 -18.47
CA LEU A 344 -34.99 16.74 -19.12
C LEU A 344 -33.92 17.26 -18.15
N PRO A 345 -34.20 18.20 -17.21
CA PRO A 345 -33.23 18.59 -16.18
C PRO A 345 -32.72 17.40 -15.37
N PHE A 346 -33.61 16.51 -14.92
CA PHE A 346 -33.24 15.32 -14.16
C PHE A 346 -32.39 14.35 -14.99
N VAL A 347 -32.73 14.14 -16.27
CA VAL A 347 -31.92 13.30 -17.18
C VAL A 347 -30.52 13.87 -17.36
N LYS A 348 -30.39 15.19 -17.58
CA LYS A 348 -29.08 15.85 -17.67
C LYS A 348 -28.28 15.68 -16.39
N GLU A 349 -28.92 15.76 -15.23
CA GLU A 349 -28.29 15.50 -13.94
C GLU A 349 -27.81 14.04 -13.81
N MET A 350 -28.62 13.05 -14.22
CA MET A 350 -28.22 11.64 -14.21
C MET A 350 -27.03 11.35 -15.11
N LEU A 351 -26.98 11.97 -16.29
CA LEU A 351 -25.85 11.86 -17.20
C LEU A 351 -24.60 12.51 -16.61
N ALA A 352 -24.73 13.69 -16.00
CA ALA A 352 -23.62 14.35 -15.31
C ALA A 352 -23.08 13.54 -14.11
N MET A 353 -23.93 12.75 -13.45
CA MET A 353 -23.53 11.80 -12.40
C MET A 353 -22.94 10.48 -12.92
N GLY A 354 -22.94 10.25 -14.24
CA GLY A 354 -22.42 9.03 -14.86
C GLY A 354 -23.35 7.81 -14.77
N VAL A 355 -24.65 8.02 -14.54
CA VAL A 355 -25.63 6.92 -14.36
C VAL A 355 -26.13 6.37 -15.71
N GLY A 356 -26.04 7.14 -16.80
CA GLY A 356 -26.53 6.76 -18.14
C GLY A 356 -25.57 5.93 -19.00
N VAL A 357 -24.59 5.26 -18.40
CA VAL A 357 -23.62 4.41 -19.11
C VAL A 357 -24.11 2.94 -19.20
N PRO A 358 -23.54 2.11 -20.10
CA PRO A 358 -23.87 0.69 -20.17
C PRO A 358 -23.71 -0.02 -18.82
N SER A 359 -24.54 -1.05 -18.53
CA SER A 359 -24.58 -1.70 -17.21
C SER A 359 -23.25 -2.26 -16.73
N LYS A 360 -22.33 -2.62 -17.64
CA LYS A 360 -20.96 -3.09 -17.33
C LYS A 360 -20.01 -1.98 -16.87
N GLU A 361 -20.30 -0.73 -17.23
CA GLU A 361 -19.49 0.45 -16.97
C GLU A 361 -20.03 1.31 -15.82
N ARG A 362 -21.24 0.99 -15.32
CA ARG A 362 -21.85 1.70 -14.20
C ARG A 362 -20.92 1.70 -12.99
N ILE A 363 -20.93 2.81 -12.26
CA ILE A 363 -20.20 3.03 -11.02
C ILE A 363 -21.08 3.87 -10.08
N ILE A 364 -20.70 3.95 -8.82
CA ILE A 364 -21.38 4.87 -7.90
C ILE A 364 -20.97 6.31 -8.23
N PRO A 365 -21.93 7.27 -8.24
CA PRO A 365 -21.60 8.69 -8.37
C PRO A 365 -20.62 9.15 -7.28
N GLY A 366 -19.52 9.80 -7.67
CA GLY A 366 -18.41 10.14 -6.75
C GLY A 366 -18.84 10.99 -5.54
N ALA A 367 -19.90 11.79 -5.67
CA ALA A 367 -20.47 12.56 -4.56
C ALA A 367 -20.90 11.68 -3.37
N LEU A 368 -21.37 10.46 -3.64
CA LEU A 368 -21.84 9.54 -2.59
C LEU A 368 -20.72 9.09 -1.65
N PHE A 369 -19.47 9.07 -2.10
CA PHE A 369 -18.35 8.71 -1.24
C PHE A 369 -18.08 9.75 -0.14
N ASN A 370 -18.56 10.97 -0.31
CA ASN A 370 -18.49 12.06 0.66
C ASN A 370 -19.83 12.32 1.37
N ALA A 371 -20.86 11.51 1.10
CA ALA A 371 -22.20 11.71 1.63
C ALA A 371 -22.33 11.30 3.10
N SER A 372 -23.47 11.66 3.71
CA SER A 372 -23.78 11.26 5.07
C SER A 372 -24.06 9.76 5.18
N LYS A 373 -24.10 9.25 6.41
CA LYS A 373 -24.47 7.85 6.67
C LYS A 373 -25.87 7.51 6.14
N GLU A 374 -26.81 8.44 6.30
CA GLU A 374 -28.20 8.28 5.86
C GLU A 374 -28.29 8.22 4.34
N GLU A 375 -27.59 9.10 3.64
CA GLU A 375 -27.56 9.12 2.17
C GLU A 375 -26.95 7.85 1.57
N ILE A 376 -25.89 7.31 2.20
CA ILE A 376 -25.30 6.03 1.79
C ILE A 376 -26.29 4.88 2.04
N ILE A 377 -26.99 4.88 3.17
CA ILE A 377 -28.04 3.89 3.47
C ILE A 377 -29.17 3.97 2.45
N ASP A 378 -29.63 5.17 2.11
CA ASP A 378 -30.67 5.41 1.11
C ASP A 378 -30.25 4.82 -0.25
N PHE A 379 -29.03 5.13 -0.71
CA PHE A 379 -28.49 4.57 -1.95
C PHE A 379 -28.47 3.05 -1.95
N ILE A 380 -27.89 2.44 -0.92
CA ILE A 380 -27.77 0.98 -0.83
C ILE A 380 -29.15 0.34 -0.77
N THR A 381 -30.10 0.96 -0.07
CA THR A 381 -31.48 0.49 -0.01
C THR A 381 -32.12 0.49 -1.40
N GLY A 382 -31.99 1.57 -2.15
CA GLY A 382 -32.55 1.65 -3.50
C GLY A 382 -31.88 0.69 -4.49
N PHE A 383 -30.55 0.57 -4.40
CA PHE A 383 -29.80 -0.39 -5.20
C PHE A 383 -30.20 -1.84 -4.86
N TYR A 384 -30.40 -2.15 -3.58
CA TYR A 384 -30.87 -3.47 -3.16
C TYR A 384 -32.32 -3.73 -3.57
N ASP A 385 -33.20 -2.72 -3.58
CA ASP A 385 -34.58 -2.87 -4.08
C ASP A 385 -34.60 -3.29 -5.56
N ALA A 386 -33.67 -2.76 -6.37
CA ALA A 386 -33.48 -3.17 -7.76
C ALA A 386 -32.78 -4.54 -7.88
N GLU A 387 -31.51 -4.62 -7.45
CA GLU A 387 -30.58 -5.71 -7.76
C GLU A 387 -30.43 -6.75 -6.65
N GLY A 388 -31.12 -6.56 -5.52
CA GLY A 388 -31.06 -7.48 -4.38
C GLY A 388 -31.84 -8.79 -4.63
N ASN A 389 -31.46 -9.83 -3.90
CA ASN A 389 -32.23 -11.07 -3.83
C ASN A 389 -33.23 -11.06 -2.66
N SER A 390 -34.30 -11.83 -2.80
CA SER A 390 -35.13 -12.25 -1.65
C SER A 390 -34.46 -13.44 -0.95
N GLY A 391 -34.46 -13.49 0.38
CA GLY A 391 -33.77 -14.54 1.14
C GLY A 391 -32.34 -14.15 1.55
N LYS A 392 -31.33 -14.67 0.84
CA LYS A 392 -29.91 -14.38 1.13
C LYS A 392 -29.55 -12.96 0.68
N ILE A 393 -28.81 -12.24 1.50
CA ILE A 393 -28.36 -10.86 1.20
C ILE A 393 -27.29 -10.89 0.11
N LYS A 394 -27.75 -10.85 -1.14
CA LYS A 394 -26.95 -10.83 -2.35
C LYS A 394 -27.40 -9.69 -3.24
N MET A 395 -26.44 -9.02 -3.86
CA MET A 395 -26.66 -8.00 -4.90
C MET A 395 -25.94 -8.43 -6.17
N PHE A 396 -26.55 -8.20 -7.32
CA PHE A 396 -26.02 -8.59 -8.62
C PHE A 396 -25.64 -7.36 -9.45
N SER A 397 -24.65 -7.51 -10.32
CA SER A 397 -24.37 -6.52 -11.36
C SER A 397 -23.50 -7.11 -12.46
N ALA A 398 -23.64 -6.56 -13.67
CA ALA A 398 -22.68 -6.75 -14.74
C ALA A 398 -21.40 -5.90 -14.54
N SER A 399 -21.45 -4.85 -13.73
CA SER A 399 -20.29 -4.02 -13.40
C SER A 399 -19.59 -4.49 -12.13
N LYS A 400 -18.35 -4.95 -12.30
CA LYS A 400 -17.43 -5.24 -11.19
C LYS A 400 -17.15 -3.99 -10.37
N HIS A 401 -16.92 -2.85 -11.02
CA HIS A 401 -16.56 -1.59 -10.35
C HIS A 401 -17.71 -1.06 -9.50
N LEU A 402 -18.97 -1.21 -9.95
CA LEU A 402 -20.14 -0.85 -9.16
C LEU A 402 -20.21 -1.66 -7.86
N LEU A 403 -20.10 -2.99 -7.93
CA LEU A 403 -20.15 -3.81 -6.71
C LEU A 403 -18.93 -3.60 -5.80
N LYS A 404 -17.78 -3.24 -6.37
CA LYS A 404 -16.59 -2.83 -5.64
C LYS A 404 -16.79 -1.49 -4.91
N ASP A 405 -17.53 -0.54 -5.49
CA ASP A 405 -17.93 0.70 -4.83
C ASP A 405 -18.93 0.42 -3.70
N VAL A 406 -19.96 -0.40 -3.96
CA VAL A 406 -20.94 -0.82 -2.95
C VAL A 406 -20.26 -1.57 -1.79
N GLN A 407 -19.31 -2.46 -2.07
CA GLN A 407 -18.54 -3.20 -1.06
C GLN A 407 -17.82 -2.26 -0.09
N VAL A 408 -17.23 -1.18 -0.61
CA VAL A 408 -16.51 -0.20 0.22
C VAL A 408 -17.49 0.65 1.04
N LEU A 409 -18.66 1.00 0.51
CA LEU A 409 -19.71 1.68 1.29
C LEU A 409 -20.26 0.78 2.40
N LEU A 410 -20.47 -0.51 2.14
CA LEU A 410 -20.86 -1.48 3.17
C LEU A 410 -19.81 -1.59 4.26
N LEU A 411 -18.51 -1.61 3.91
CA LEU A 411 -17.43 -1.62 4.90
C LEU A 411 -17.48 -0.39 5.83
N LYS A 412 -17.80 0.81 5.32
CA LYS A 412 -18.03 2.01 6.16
C LYS A 412 -19.25 1.89 7.07
N LEU A 413 -20.26 1.13 6.65
CA LEU A 413 -21.47 0.85 7.43
C LEU A 413 -21.30 -0.32 8.41
N SER A 414 -20.06 -0.79 8.65
CA SER A 414 -19.75 -1.96 9.47
C SER A 414 -20.36 -3.27 8.95
N ILE A 415 -20.47 -3.42 7.62
CA ILE A 415 -20.98 -4.62 6.96
C ILE A 415 -19.88 -5.21 6.07
N ASP A 416 -19.42 -6.42 6.39
CA ASP A 416 -18.51 -7.18 5.54
C ASP A 416 -19.26 -7.88 4.40
N SER A 417 -18.62 -7.99 3.25
CA SER A 417 -19.22 -8.65 2.09
C SER A 417 -18.15 -9.28 1.19
N VAL A 418 -18.54 -10.35 0.51
CA VAL A 418 -17.70 -11.14 -0.39
C VAL A 418 -18.12 -10.87 -1.82
N LEU A 419 -17.19 -10.37 -2.65
CA LEU A 419 -17.38 -10.21 -4.08
C LEU A 419 -17.03 -11.52 -4.79
N ILE A 420 -18.01 -12.09 -5.47
CA ILE A 420 -17.93 -13.35 -6.19
C ILE A 420 -18.10 -13.06 -7.68
N GLU A 421 -17.31 -13.74 -8.50
CA GLU A 421 -17.40 -13.70 -9.96
C GLU A 421 -17.98 -15.02 -10.46
N ARG A 422 -19.00 -14.94 -11.31
CA ARG A 422 -19.64 -16.12 -11.89
C ARG A 422 -19.77 -15.96 -13.39
N GLU A 423 -19.17 -16.87 -14.13
CA GLU A 423 -19.42 -17.01 -15.56
C GLU A 423 -20.74 -17.78 -15.77
N ARG A 424 -21.53 -17.29 -16.73
CA ARG A 424 -22.79 -17.92 -17.13
C ARG A 424 -22.84 -17.95 -18.64
N THR A 425 -23.18 -19.12 -19.18
CA THR A 425 -23.52 -19.29 -20.58
C THR A 425 -25.04 -19.25 -20.71
N VAL A 426 -25.55 -18.37 -21.55
CA VAL A 426 -26.96 -18.35 -21.95
C VAL A 426 -27.04 -18.83 -23.38
N ILE A 427 -27.84 -19.87 -23.59
CA ILE A 427 -28.17 -20.37 -24.92
C ILE A 427 -29.44 -19.63 -25.34
N LEU A 428 -29.35 -18.81 -26.39
CA LEU A 428 -30.53 -18.11 -26.90
C LEU A 428 -31.48 -19.11 -27.58
N PRO A 429 -32.81 -18.98 -27.36
CA PRO A 429 -33.80 -19.74 -28.10
C PRO A 429 -33.90 -19.20 -29.53
N SER A 430 -32.94 -19.59 -30.38
CA SER A 430 -32.96 -19.34 -31.83
C SER A 430 -32.57 -20.61 -32.57
N LYS A 431 -32.94 -20.73 -33.86
CA LYS A 431 -32.64 -21.89 -34.71
C LYS A 431 -31.15 -22.31 -34.68
N ASN A 432 -30.23 -21.36 -34.43
CA ASN A 432 -28.78 -21.61 -34.42
C ASN A 432 -28.17 -21.76 -33.01
N LYS A 433 -28.97 -21.88 -31.93
CA LYS A 433 -28.53 -22.06 -30.52
C LYS A 433 -27.28 -21.25 -30.15
N LYS A 434 -27.27 -19.95 -30.48
CA LYS A 434 -26.11 -19.08 -30.22
C LYS A 434 -25.82 -19.00 -28.72
N GLU A 435 -24.63 -19.45 -28.32
CA GLU A 435 -24.15 -19.36 -26.95
C GLU A 435 -23.58 -17.97 -26.66
N ILE A 436 -24.07 -17.32 -25.61
CA ILE A 436 -23.53 -16.06 -25.12
C ILE A 436 -22.97 -16.32 -23.72
N ARG A 437 -21.64 -16.22 -23.59
CA ARG A 437 -20.97 -16.21 -22.29
C ARG A 437 -20.98 -14.80 -21.73
N HIS A 438 -21.47 -14.64 -20.52
CA HIS A 438 -21.39 -13.40 -19.77
C HIS A 438 -20.90 -13.64 -18.34
N THR A 439 -20.24 -12.65 -17.77
CA THR A 439 -19.82 -12.64 -16.38
C THR A 439 -20.80 -11.80 -15.57
N ILE A 440 -21.29 -12.35 -14.46
CA ILE A 440 -22.08 -11.63 -13.46
C ILE A 440 -21.27 -11.59 -12.17
N TYR A 441 -21.21 -10.41 -11.56
CA TYR A 441 -20.61 -10.22 -10.26
C TYR A 441 -21.70 -10.26 -9.19
N ILE A 442 -21.38 -10.84 -8.04
CA ILE A 442 -22.31 -11.02 -6.93
C ILE A 442 -21.64 -10.51 -5.67
N LEU A 443 -22.28 -9.59 -4.96
CA LEU A 443 -21.83 -9.13 -3.65
C LEU A 443 -22.68 -9.80 -2.58
N HIS A 444 -22.06 -10.62 -1.72
CA HIS A 444 -22.75 -11.48 -0.76
C HIS A 444 -22.37 -11.12 0.69
N VAL A 445 -23.35 -10.78 1.52
CA VAL A 445 -23.14 -10.58 2.97
C VAL A 445 -23.30 -11.92 3.68
N THR A 446 -22.17 -12.50 4.09
CA THR A 446 -22.12 -13.87 4.63
C THR A 446 -22.15 -13.94 6.15
N GLN A 447 -21.43 -13.04 6.83
CA GLN A 447 -21.27 -13.05 8.28
C GLN A 447 -22.57 -12.68 9.02
N LYS A 448 -22.85 -13.38 10.12
CA LYS A 448 -24.09 -13.21 10.91
C LYS A 448 -24.22 -11.77 11.44
N GLU A 449 -23.14 -11.22 11.98
CA GLU A 449 -23.07 -9.86 12.51
C GLU A 449 -23.39 -8.83 11.42
N SER A 450 -22.79 -9.00 10.23
CA SER A 450 -23.02 -8.12 9.08
C SER A 450 -24.46 -8.23 8.55
N LYS A 451 -25.06 -9.44 8.54
CA LYS A 451 -26.48 -9.64 8.16
C LYS A 451 -27.43 -8.93 9.13
N VAL A 452 -27.15 -8.99 10.44
CA VAL A 452 -27.95 -8.30 11.48
C VAL A 452 -27.89 -6.79 11.29
N VAL A 453 -26.69 -6.24 11.11
CA VAL A 453 -26.50 -4.80 10.83
C VAL A 453 -27.23 -4.41 9.54
N PHE A 454 -27.07 -5.18 8.47
CA PHE A 454 -27.75 -4.94 7.19
C PHE A 454 -29.28 -4.88 7.34
N LYS A 455 -29.90 -5.89 7.95
CA LYS A 455 -31.37 -5.92 8.17
C LYS A 455 -31.86 -4.77 9.07
N LYS A 456 -31.02 -4.33 10.01
CA LYS A 456 -31.33 -3.20 10.89
C LYS A 456 -31.40 -1.89 10.10
N ILE A 457 -30.42 -1.61 9.23
CA ILE A 457 -30.28 -0.30 8.59
C ILE A 457 -30.85 -0.20 7.17
N ILE A 458 -30.87 -1.31 6.41
CA ILE A 458 -31.38 -1.34 5.03
C ILE A 458 -32.85 -1.76 5.02
N LYS A 459 -33.74 -0.79 4.88
CA LYS A 459 -35.20 -0.98 4.85
C LYS A 459 -35.71 -1.17 3.42
N THR A 460 -35.38 -2.35 2.86
CA THR A 460 -35.75 -2.74 1.50
C THR A 460 -37.24 -3.05 1.36
N LEU A 461 -37.76 -2.92 0.13
CA LEU A 461 -39.09 -3.37 -0.29
C LEU A 461 -39.16 -4.89 -0.55
N LYS A 462 -38.02 -5.57 -0.70
CA LYS A 462 -38.01 -7.02 -0.94
C LYS A 462 -38.40 -7.80 0.32
N ASN A 463 -39.22 -8.83 0.13
CA ASN A 463 -39.72 -9.67 1.22
C ASN A 463 -38.63 -10.63 1.76
N ASN A 464 -38.75 -10.97 3.05
CA ASN A 464 -38.08 -12.09 3.72
C ASN A 464 -36.55 -12.17 3.55
N LEU A 465 -35.82 -11.28 4.23
CA LEU A 465 -34.38 -11.48 4.47
C LEU A 465 -34.19 -12.62 5.48
N ILE A 466 -33.71 -13.77 5.00
CA ILE A 466 -33.41 -14.92 5.83
C ILE A 466 -32.05 -14.69 6.50
N ILE A 467 -32.08 -14.50 7.81
CA ILE A 467 -30.88 -14.65 8.62
C ILE A 467 -30.79 -16.14 8.93
N GLU A 468 -30.19 -16.92 8.03
CA GLU A 468 -29.85 -18.30 8.36
C GLU A 468 -28.98 -18.27 9.61
N ASP A 469 -29.26 -19.16 10.56
CA ASP A 469 -28.43 -19.37 11.74
C ASP A 469 -27.17 -20.12 11.31
N THR A 470 -26.34 -19.45 10.51
CA THR A 470 -25.00 -19.93 10.24
C THR A 470 -24.25 -19.84 11.56
N GLN A 471 -23.82 -21.00 12.08
CA GLN A 471 -22.93 -21.10 13.24
C GLN A 471 -21.93 -19.94 13.20
N ARG A 472 -21.74 -19.28 14.35
CA ARG A 472 -20.73 -18.24 14.51
C ARG A 472 -19.39 -18.86 14.13
N THR A 473 -18.91 -18.58 12.92
CA THR A 473 -17.53 -18.91 12.58
C THR A 473 -16.71 -17.84 13.23
N ASP A 474 -16.28 -18.11 14.46
CA ASP A 474 -15.37 -17.23 15.19
C ASP A 474 -14.21 -16.83 14.28
N TYR A 475 -13.88 -15.55 14.29
CA TYR A 475 -12.87 -15.01 13.40
C TYR A 475 -11.52 -15.67 13.68
N LYS A 476 -10.95 -16.28 12.64
CA LYS A 476 -9.72 -17.05 12.72
C LYS A 476 -8.50 -16.17 12.47
N ILE A 477 -7.57 -16.17 13.41
CA ILE A 477 -6.31 -15.43 13.36
C ILE A 477 -5.21 -16.38 12.85
N PRO A 478 -4.49 -16.03 11.78
CA PRO A 478 -3.43 -16.85 11.18
C PRO A 478 -2.15 -16.84 12.02
N THR A 479 -2.12 -17.66 13.07
CA THR A 479 -1.01 -17.78 14.03
C THR A 479 -0.18 -19.04 13.83
N GLN A 480 -0.44 -19.82 12.78
CA GLN A 480 0.20 -21.12 12.55
C GLN A 480 1.72 -21.07 12.56
N PHE A 481 2.30 -20.06 11.91
CA PHE A 481 3.75 -19.93 11.84
C PHE A 481 4.36 -19.65 13.22
N LEU A 482 3.67 -18.88 14.08
CA LEU A 482 4.12 -18.61 15.46
C LEU A 482 4.15 -19.90 16.27
N PHE A 483 3.13 -20.74 16.13
CA PHE A 483 3.10 -22.05 16.77
C PHE A 483 4.21 -22.97 16.25
N LYS A 484 4.48 -23.00 14.94
CA LYS A 484 5.58 -23.79 14.38
C LYS A 484 6.94 -23.33 14.90
N LYS A 485 7.19 -22.01 14.84
CA LYS A 485 8.45 -21.37 15.25
C LYS A 485 8.78 -21.61 16.72
N ASN A 486 7.77 -21.58 17.60
CA ASN A 486 7.97 -21.65 19.04
C ASN A 486 7.58 -23.01 19.67
N TYR A 487 7.31 -24.03 18.86
CA TYR A 487 6.77 -25.30 19.37
C TYR A 487 7.72 -26.02 20.33
N SER A 488 9.03 -26.03 20.05
CA SER A 488 10.04 -26.65 20.93
C SER A 488 10.04 -26.01 22.31
N LYS A 489 9.98 -24.67 22.38
CA LYS A 489 9.91 -23.91 23.63
C LYS A 489 8.65 -24.24 24.46
N PHE A 490 7.53 -24.53 23.79
CA PHE A 490 6.32 -25.00 24.48
C PHE A 490 6.48 -26.40 25.09
N LEU A 491 7.29 -27.27 24.48
CA LEU A 491 7.57 -28.62 24.99
C LEU A 491 8.55 -28.59 26.17
N GLU A 492 9.53 -27.68 26.14
CA GLU A 492 10.50 -27.49 27.23
C GLU A 492 9.85 -26.96 28.51
N CYS A 493 8.75 -26.21 28.38
CA CYS A 493 8.03 -25.64 29.51
C CYS A 493 7.16 -26.70 30.21
N LYS A 494 7.73 -27.37 31.23
CA LYS A 494 7.06 -28.41 32.03
C LYS A 494 5.72 -27.92 32.58
N GLY A 495 4.67 -28.72 32.39
CA GLY A 495 3.32 -28.44 32.90
C GLY A 495 2.49 -27.47 32.05
N PHE A 496 3.07 -26.79 31.05
CA PHE A 496 2.36 -25.81 30.22
C PHE A 496 1.19 -26.43 29.45
N SER A 497 1.44 -27.53 28.74
CA SER A 497 0.39 -28.23 27.97
C SER A 497 -0.68 -28.84 28.87
N PHE A 498 -0.29 -29.37 30.02
CA PHE A 498 -1.22 -29.92 31.01
C PHE A 498 -2.13 -28.83 31.57
N TYR A 499 -1.59 -27.65 31.88
CA TYR A 499 -2.37 -26.52 32.37
C TYR A 499 -3.39 -26.03 31.34
N LEU A 500 -2.99 -25.92 30.08
CA LEU A 500 -3.89 -25.56 28.97
C LEU A 500 -5.03 -26.57 28.79
N GLU A 501 -4.74 -27.85 28.96
CA GLU A 501 -5.76 -28.90 28.91
C GLU A 501 -6.74 -28.78 30.11
N GLN A 502 -6.23 -28.75 31.34
CA GLN A 502 -7.06 -28.74 32.54
C GLN A 502 -7.88 -27.46 32.70
N LYS A 503 -7.25 -26.29 32.50
CA LYS A 503 -7.90 -24.99 32.74
C LYS A 503 -8.73 -24.50 31.56
N HIS A 504 -8.32 -24.85 30.34
CA HIS A 504 -8.87 -24.25 29.12
C HIS A 504 -9.42 -25.25 28.11
N ASN A 505 -9.33 -26.56 28.39
CA ASN A 505 -9.73 -27.65 27.48
C ASN A 505 -8.99 -27.60 26.12
N ILE A 506 -7.73 -27.14 26.13
CA ILE A 506 -6.87 -27.09 24.95
C ILE A 506 -5.94 -28.31 24.97
N LYS A 507 -6.45 -29.43 24.45
CA LYS A 507 -5.79 -30.75 24.54
C LYS A 507 -4.50 -30.90 23.72
N SER A 508 -4.34 -30.12 22.65
CA SER A 508 -3.15 -30.24 21.79
C SER A 508 -2.78 -28.91 21.18
N LEU A 509 -1.58 -28.44 21.47
CA LEU A 509 -0.98 -27.28 20.81
C LEU A 509 -0.49 -27.59 19.39
N LYS A 510 -0.12 -28.86 19.13
CA LYS A 510 0.41 -29.30 17.83
C LYS A 510 -0.53 -28.97 16.68
N ARG A 511 -1.84 -29.09 16.90
CA ARG A 511 -2.84 -28.80 15.86
C ARG A 511 -2.79 -27.36 15.35
N TYR A 512 -2.43 -26.39 16.21
CA TYR A 512 -2.38 -24.98 15.84
C TYR A 512 -1.17 -24.62 14.98
N GLN A 513 -0.25 -25.56 14.74
CA GLN A 513 0.74 -25.43 13.67
C GLN A 513 0.09 -25.51 12.28
N SER A 514 -1.11 -26.08 12.15
CA SER A 514 -1.80 -26.26 10.87
C SER A 514 -3.12 -25.49 10.76
N ILE A 515 -3.73 -25.12 11.89
CA ILE A 515 -5.02 -24.42 11.93
C ILE A 515 -4.89 -23.05 12.61
N CYS A 516 -5.65 -22.07 12.12
CA CYS A 516 -5.76 -20.75 12.76
C CYS A 516 -6.48 -20.87 14.12
N THR A 517 -6.08 -20.04 15.08
CA THR A 517 -6.76 -19.89 16.37
C THR A 517 -7.90 -18.88 16.29
N THR A 518 -8.91 -19.01 17.15
CA THR A 518 -9.82 -17.88 17.44
C THR A 518 -9.14 -16.89 18.38
N ASP A 519 -9.69 -15.69 18.51
CA ASP A 519 -9.27 -14.70 19.51
C ASP A 519 -9.34 -15.25 20.94
N VAL A 520 -10.45 -15.89 21.31
CA VAL A 520 -10.67 -16.49 22.65
C VAL A 520 -9.62 -17.56 22.97
N ILE A 521 -9.31 -18.43 22.02
CA ILE A 521 -8.28 -19.47 22.23
C ILE A 521 -6.90 -18.84 22.35
N LEU A 522 -6.60 -17.85 21.50
CA LEU A 522 -5.32 -17.17 21.48
C LEU A 522 -5.06 -16.41 22.79
N GLU A 523 -6.08 -15.74 23.33
CA GLU A 523 -6.02 -15.03 24.62
C GLU A 523 -5.70 -16.00 25.78
N LYS A 524 -6.42 -17.13 25.87
CA LYS A 524 -6.15 -18.17 26.88
C LYS A 524 -4.72 -18.72 26.81
N ILE A 525 -4.19 -18.90 25.60
CA ILE A 525 -2.81 -19.35 25.39
C ILE A 525 -1.83 -18.28 25.88
N ILE A 526 -2.01 -17.02 25.47
CA ILE A 526 -1.14 -15.90 25.89
C ILE A 526 -1.13 -15.73 27.41
N ASP A 527 -2.29 -15.80 28.06
CA ASP A 527 -2.37 -15.66 29.52
C ASP A 527 -1.68 -16.82 30.23
N THR A 528 -1.79 -18.04 29.69
CA THR A 528 -1.02 -19.17 30.20
C THR A 528 0.49 -18.95 30.00
N MET A 529 0.93 -18.42 28.87
CA MET A 529 2.35 -18.13 28.63
C MET A 529 2.91 -17.14 29.65
N LYS A 530 2.11 -16.14 30.07
CA LYS A 530 2.48 -15.19 31.13
C LYS A 530 2.57 -15.88 32.50
N VAL A 531 1.62 -16.74 32.85
CA VAL A 531 1.63 -17.50 34.11
C VAL A 531 2.90 -18.36 34.24
N PHE A 532 3.34 -18.95 33.13
CA PHE A 532 4.55 -19.78 33.08
C PHE A 532 5.84 -18.98 32.83
N ASN A 533 5.79 -17.64 32.89
CA ASN A 533 6.94 -16.75 32.68
C ASN A 533 7.73 -17.05 31.39
N MET A 534 7.03 -17.34 30.29
CA MET A 534 7.68 -17.53 29.00
C MET A 534 8.38 -16.25 28.53
N GLU A 535 9.39 -16.44 27.68
CA GLU A 535 10.19 -15.36 27.10
C GLU A 535 9.30 -14.26 26.51
N LYS A 536 9.52 -13.02 26.96
CA LYS A 536 8.68 -11.86 26.61
C LYS A 536 8.55 -11.65 25.10
N SER A 537 9.62 -11.86 24.34
CA SER A 537 9.63 -11.74 22.88
C SER A 537 8.56 -12.63 22.21
N ILE A 538 8.39 -13.86 22.70
CA ILE A 538 7.41 -14.82 22.20
C ILE A 538 6.01 -14.34 22.55
N VAL A 539 5.78 -13.99 23.82
CA VAL A 539 4.47 -13.50 24.29
C VAL A 539 4.04 -12.27 23.48
N ASP A 540 4.97 -11.36 23.19
CA ASP A 540 4.73 -10.13 22.42
C ASP A 540 4.34 -10.42 20.95
N GLU A 541 4.89 -11.46 20.32
CA GLU A 541 4.51 -11.88 18.95
C GLU A 541 3.04 -12.35 18.91
N PHE A 542 2.65 -13.26 19.81
CA PHE A 542 1.26 -13.75 19.90
C PHE A 542 0.29 -12.63 20.32
N PHE A 543 0.68 -11.80 21.28
CA PHE A 543 -0.12 -10.65 21.72
C PHE A 543 -0.30 -9.63 20.60
N THR A 544 0.72 -9.41 19.77
CA THR A 544 0.62 -8.55 18.59
C THR A 544 -0.40 -9.09 17.59
N ALA A 545 -0.41 -10.40 17.32
CA ALA A 545 -1.42 -11.02 16.48
C ALA A 545 -2.85 -10.80 17.02
N LEU A 546 -3.05 -10.99 18.33
CA LEU A 546 -4.35 -10.82 18.99
C LEU A 546 -4.83 -9.36 18.93
N VAL A 547 -3.98 -8.39 19.27
CA VAL A 547 -4.36 -6.97 19.29
C VAL A 547 -4.65 -6.49 17.87
N MET A 548 -3.81 -6.82 16.90
CA MET A 548 -4.01 -6.43 15.51
C MET A 548 -5.31 -7.01 14.94
N ALA A 549 -5.70 -8.23 15.34
CA ALA A 549 -6.95 -8.84 14.93
C ALA A 549 -8.20 -8.04 15.32
N LYS A 550 -8.12 -7.04 16.21
CA LYS A 550 -9.27 -6.16 16.52
C LYS A 550 -9.64 -5.25 15.36
N ASP A 551 -8.63 -4.74 14.64
CA ASP A 551 -8.77 -3.73 13.60
C ASP A 551 -8.50 -4.29 12.20
N ILE A 552 -7.58 -5.27 12.11
CA ILE A 552 -7.12 -5.87 10.87
C ILE A 552 -7.89 -7.14 10.58
N LYS A 553 -8.32 -7.26 9.32
CA LYS A 553 -8.80 -8.50 8.73
C LYS A 553 -7.65 -9.10 7.92
N PHE A 554 -7.15 -10.26 8.34
CA PHE A 554 -6.26 -11.11 7.56
C PHE A 554 -7.03 -11.75 6.41
N LEU A 555 -6.78 -11.28 5.20
CA LEU A 555 -7.40 -11.70 3.95
C LEU A 555 -6.60 -12.85 3.35
N LYS A 556 -7.16 -14.06 3.38
CA LYS A 556 -6.52 -15.21 2.74
C LYS A 556 -6.57 -15.07 1.22
N VAL A 557 -5.41 -15.11 0.58
CA VAL A 557 -5.26 -15.02 -0.88
C VAL A 557 -5.80 -16.31 -1.50
N ALA A 558 -6.80 -16.15 -2.37
CA ALA A 558 -7.45 -17.24 -3.08
C ALA A 558 -6.89 -17.42 -4.50
N SER A 559 -6.55 -16.34 -5.20
CA SER A 559 -5.91 -16.40 -6.51
C SER A 559 -5.25 -15.09 -6.89
N ILE A 560 -4.29 -15.16 -7.81
CA ILE A 560 -3.61 -14.00 -8.41
C ILE A 560 -3.65 -14.15 -9.93
N LYS A 561 -4.19 -13.16 -10.64
CA LYS A 561 -4.34 -13.18 -12.10
C LYS A 561 -3.46 -12.11 -12.74
N LYS A 562 -2.72 -12.46 -13.79
CA LYS A 562 -2.03 -11.47 -14.64
C LYS A 562 -3.03 -10.86 -15.62
N ILE A 563 -3.11 -9.53 -15.63
CA ILE A 563 -3.94 -8.78 -16.56
C ILE A 563 -3.01 -8.07 -17.55
N LYS A 564 -3.16 -8.42 -18.83
CA LYS A 564 -2.58 -7.63 -19.93
C LYS A 564 -3.56 -6.52 -20.29
N ALA A 565 -3.21 -5.29 -19.96
CA ALA A 565 -3.99 -4.10 -20.31
C ALA A 565 -3.33 -3.39 -21.49
N LYS A 566 -4.15 -2.77 -22.37
CA LYS A 566 -3.62 -1.78 -23.31
C LYS A 566 -3.32 -0.51 -22.52
N SER A 567 -2.03 -0.16 -22.43
CA SER A 567 -1.49 1.09 -21.86
C SER A 567 -2.43 1.84 -20.92
N ILE A 568 -2.44 1.46 -19.65
CA ILE A 568 -3.31 2.04 -18.61
C ILE A 568 -2.51 2.95 -17.67
N GLU A 569 -3.13 4.07 -17.30
CA GLU A 569 -2.59 4.95 -16.25
C GLU A 569 -2.73 4.32 -14.86
N VAL A 570 -1.63 4.32 -14.14
CA VAL A 570 -1.51 3.87 -12.76
C VAL A 570 -0.88 4.97 -11.92
N TYR A 571 -1.19 5.02 -10.63
CA TYR A 571 -0.83 6.13 -9.76
C TYR A 571 -0.25 5.62 -8.44
N ASP A 572 0.68 6.38 -7.86
CA ASP A 572 1.23 6.10 -6.53
C ASP A 572 1.20 7.36 -5.64
N PHE A 573 1.20 7.14 -4.33
CA PHE A 573 1.14 8.18 -3.32
C PHE A 573 2.20 7.94 -2.26
N THR A 574 3.07 8.92 -2.04
CA THR A 574 3.95 8.88 -0.87
C THR A 574 3.16 9.33 0.35
N ILE A 575 3.20 8.51 1.41
CA ILE A 575 2.52 8.75 2.68
C ILE A 575 3.55 9.07 3.76
N ASP A 576 3.30 10.14 4.51
CA ASP A 576 4.11 10.55 5.66
C ASP A 576 3.95 9.56 6.86
N LYS A 577 5.05 9.32 7.61
CA LYS A 577 5.15 8.58 8.89
C LYS A 577 5.00 7.07 8.84
N THR A 578 3.95 6.55 8.21
CA THR A 578 3.55 5.14 8.34
C THR A 578 3.80 4.28 7.11
N SER A 579 4.13 4.91 5.99
CA SER A 579 4.24 4.29 4.67
C SER A 579 3.13 3.28 4.32
N ASN A 580 1.89 3.56 4.69
CA ASN A 580 0.78 2.74 4.23
C ASN A 580 -0.52 3.52 4.18
N PHE A 581 -1.47 3.02 3.41
CA PHE A 581 -2.81 3.57 3.30
C PHE A 581 -3.79 2.48 2.90
N ILE A 582 -5.09 2.75 3.09
CA ILE A 582 -6.13 1.75 2.90
C ILE A 582 -6.74 1.85 1.49
N THR A 583 -6.76 0.73 0.78
CA THR A 583 -7.15 0.64 -0.65
C THR A 583 -8.06 -0.55 -0.89
N ASP A 584 -9.27 -0.36 -1.41
CA ASP A 584 -10.22 -1.46 -1.68
C ASP A 584 -10.45 -2.43 -0.48
N GLY A 585 -10.17 -1.99 0.75
CA GLY A 585 -10.21 -2.80 1.96
C GLY A 585 -8.93 -3.57 2.30
N PHE A 586 -7.85 -3.39 1.54
CA PHE A 586 -6.47 -3.81 1.82
C PHE A 586 -5.69 -2.70 2.53
N ILE A 587 -4.61 -3.07 3.23
CA ILE A 587 -3.58 -2.13 3.70
C ILE A 587 -2.43 -2.20 2.69
N SER A 588 -2.38 -1.20 1.81
CA SER A 588 -1.32 -1.02 0.80
C SER A 588 -0.12 -0.31 1.42
N HIS A 589 1.08 -0.71 1.04
CA HIS A 589 2.32 -0.02 1.38
C HIS A 589 2.73 0.93 0.25
N ASN A 590 3.17 2.15 0.57
CA ASN A 590 3.85 3.00 -0.42
C ASN A 590 5.36 2.77 -0.35
N SER A 591 5.96 2.38 -1.47
CA SER A 591 7.33 1.86 -1.47
C SER A 591 8.43 2.93 -1.48
N PHE A 592 8.11 4.21 -1.63
CA PHE A 592 9.10 5.28 -1.81
C PHE A 592 10.22 5.30 -0.73
N ALA A 593 9.86 5.21 0.55
CA ALA A 593 10.82 5.22 1.67
C ALA A 593 11.75 4.01 1.69
N THR A 594 11.17 2.84 1.49
CA THR A 594 11.83 1.54 1.63
C THR A 594 12.69 1.28 0.41
N ASP A 595 12.25 1.68 -0.79
CA ASP A 595 13.03 1.57 -2.03
C ASP A 595 14.25 2.50 -2.01
N LEU A 596 14.13 3.70 -1.44
CA LEU A 596 15.28 4.57 -1.22
C LEU A 596 16.33 3.89 -0.32
N LEU A 597 15.90 3.26 0.78
CA LEU A 597 16.81 2.51 1.67
C LEU A 597 17.35 1.22 1.03
N TYR A 598 16.53 0.49 0.26
CA TYR A 598 16.95 -0.70 -0.50
C TYR A 598 17.99 -0.37 -1.57
N ASN A 599 17.94 0.84 -2.13
CA ASN A 599 18.87 1.34 -3.16
C ASN A 599 20.00 2.22 -2.56
N GLY A 600 20.25 2.13 -1.25
CA GLY A 600 21.42 2.74 -0.62
C GLY A 600 21.28 4.21 -0.20
N ALA A 601 20.09 4.82 -0.28
CA ALA A 601 19.86 6.16 0.25
C ALA A 601 19.93 6.16 1.78
N ASP A 602 20.67 7.12 2.34
CA ASP A 602 20.84 7.19 3.79
C ASP A 602 19.54 7.59 4.51
N LEU A 603 19.39 7.14 5.76
CA LEU A 603 18.20 7.37 6.59
C LEU A 603 17.79 8.83 6.73
N ARG A 604 18.73 9.76 6.63
CA ARG A 604 18.45 11.20 6.72
C ARG A 604 17.93 11.75 5.40
N THR A 605 18.41 11.23 4.27
CA THR A 605 17.85 11.50 2.95
C THR A 605 16.41 10.98 2.86
N VAL A 606 16.16 9.75 3.33
CA VAL A 606 14.81 9.17 3.39
C VAL A 606 13.91 9.97 4.36
N GLN A 607 14.42 10.36 5.53
CA GLN A 607 13.70 11.20 6.50
C GLN A 607 13.30 12.56 5.89
N MET A 608 14.23 13.23 5.21
CA MET A 608 14.00 14.54 4.60
C MET A 608 13.01 14.46 3.44
N MET A 609 13.05 13.39 2.65
CA MET A 609 12.12 13.19 1.53
C MET A 609 10.70 12.80 1.98
N LEU A 610 10.56 12.12 3.13
CA LEU A 610 9.28 11.77 3.73
C LEU A 610 8.70 12.89 4.61
N GLY A 611 9.52 13.85 5.04
CA GLY A 611 9.09 14.96 5.90
C GLY A 611 9.01 14.61 7.39
N HIS A 612 9.69 13.54 7.83
CA HIS A 612 9.67 13.12 9.24
C HIS A 612 10.40 14.12 10.13
N ALA A 613 9.79 14.52 11.25
CA ALA A 613 10.42 15.43 12.22
C ALA A 613 11.58 14.77 13.01
N SER A 614 11.66 13.43 13.01
CA SER A 614 12.68 12.67 13.73
C SER A 614 13.23 11.51 12.89
N ILE A 615 14.51 11.19 13.09
CA ILE A 615 15.18 10.03 12.48
C ILE A 615 14.60 8.72 13.01
N ALA A 616 14.11 8.69 14.26
CA ALA A 616 13.53 7.49 14.88
C ALA A 616 12.28 6.96 14.15
N THR A 617 11.47 7.85 13.55
CA THR A 617 10.34 7.46 12.69
C THR A 617 10.79 6.87 11.34
N THR A 618 12.01 7.17 10.92
CA THR A 618 12.60 6.65 9.67
C THR A 618 13.39 5.36 9.90
N GLN A 619 13.76 5.05 11.15
CA GLN A 619 14.38 3.77 11.53
C GLN A 619 13.42 2.57 11.44
N ILE A 620 12.11 2.79 11.35
CA ILE A 620 11.15 1.68 11.18
C ILE A 620 11.42 0.92 9.87
N TYR A 621 11.95 1.59 8.84
CA TYR A 621 12.29 1.00 7.55
C TYR A 621 13.62 0.23 7.56
N THR A 622 14.50 0.41 8.56
CA THR A 622 15.79 -0.30 8.64
C THR A 622 15.65 -1.75 9.11
N ASN A 623 14.54 -2.07 9.77
CA ASN A 623 14.27 -3.41 10.27
C ASN A 623 13.96 -4.41 9.15
N VAL A 624 13.59 -3.92 7.96
CA VAL A 624 13.34 -4.74 6.76
C VAL A 624 14.64 -4.99 5.98
N THR A 625 15.61 -4.07 6.03
CA THR A 625 16.86 -4.13 5.27
C THR A 625 17.96 -4.99 5.90
N ASN A 626 17.97 -5.18 7.23
CA ASN A 626 19.09 -5.87 7.91
C ASN A 626 19.27 -7.35 7.52
N LYS A 627 18.18 -8.08 7.27
CA LYS A 627 18.26 -9.49 6.83
C LYS A 627 18.66 -9.58 5.35
N PHE A 628 18.05 -8.76 4.48
CA PHE A 628 18.33 -8.79 3.05
C PHE A 628 19.70 -8.22 2.66
N LEU A 629 20.18 -7.15 3.30
CA LEU A 629 21.55 -6.65 3.10
C LEU A 629 22.57 -7.68 3.52
N ARG A 630 22.30 -8.42 4.61
CA ARG A 630 23.14 -9.55 5.04
C ARG A 630 23.07 -10.73 4.05
N ASP A 631 21.88 -11.08 3.56
CA ASP A 631 21.67 -12.16 2.59
C ASP A 631 22.27 -11.83 1.19
N GLN A 632 22.23 -10.56 0.77
CA GLN A 632 22.85 -10.07 -0.47
C GLN A 632 24.36 -9.94 -0.31
N PHE A 633 24.84 -9.44 0.83
CA PHE A 633 26.25 -9.44 1.21
C PHE A 633 26.82 -10.85 1.16
N GLU A 634 26.14 -11.82 1.77
CA GLU A 634 26.51 -13.24 1.71
C GLU A 634 26.45 -13.78 0.27
N LYS A 635 25.41 -13.49 -0.52
CA LYS A 635 25.31 -13.97 -1.91
C LYS A 635 26.35 -13.39 -2.88
N PHE A 636 26.69 -12.11 -2.74
CA PHE A 636 27.64 -11.44 -3.64
C PHE A 636 29.09 -11.69 -3.23
N HIS A 637 29.39 -11.80 -1.93
CA HIS A 637 30.77 -11.99 -1.47
C HIS A 637 31.16 -13.47 -1.32
N SER A 638 30.23 -14.40 -1.08
CA SER A 638 30.54 -15.84 -1.11
C SER A 638 30.96 -16.37 -2.49
N LYS A 639 30.58 -15.67 -3.58
CA LYS A 639 30.96 -16.05 -4.95
C LYS A 639 32.35 -15.57 -5.36
N ARG A 640 32.93 -14.57 -4.69
CA ARG A 640 34.25 -14.03 -5.00
C ARG A 640 35.39 -14.68 -4.21
N GLU A 641 35.09 -15.30 -3.06
CA GLU A 641 36.09 -16.03 -2.26
C GLU A 641 36.44 -17.44 -2.82
N LYS A 642 35.78 -17.88 -3.90
CA LYS A 642 36.03 -19.18 -4.56
C LYS A 642 36.80 -19.08 -5.89
N LYS A 643 37.61 -18.04 -6.11
CA LYS A 643 38.53 -17.97 -7.24
C LYS A 643 39.94 -17.63 -6.82
#